data_AF-A0A0D2BQX0-F1
#
_entry.id   AF-A0A0D2BQX0-F1
#
_cell.length_a   1.000
_cell.length_b   1.000
_cell.length_c   1.000
_cell.angle_alpha   90.00
_cell.angle_beta   90.00
_cell.angle_gamma   90.00
#
_symmetry.space_group_name_H-M   'P 1'
#
loop_
_entity.id
_entity.type
_entity.pdbx_description
1 polymer ?
#
loop_
_entity_poly.entity_id
_entity_poly.type
_entity_poly.pdbx_seq_one_letter_code
_entity_poly.pdbx_strand_id
1 'polypeptide(L)'
;MASTQHDCKYEVVSPQGKTTGSSKDSEGHKAPPKKRFWVRSISCVLCPPIFTAYFIWTYIEFLRPESLRRSSTSPTYNGTYVWWSWFVIGALGLNVSTYILAGVEAGMLITRRPGVLTTHQVAMHKDKSWSKISDWIKVLRAILTKTNGNDKAFSWIWLPLFILSFLSWAFVLTGLTMGTQDSFKPGKTPGVQVLGPNVTNFNRRAGFDVLDAANQNWGQTQEAKIPWVGALYFTPDFAKNINMTTGNTLPSGTEHPIFLAPQAEHPVTGEAWGILLKYQCTPITELSDFRLLNHRINSSNPGYIYGVERKEDAKFSLCLESDVPPHIYYVNPTANGTISLLSPQADTESSNIFMFAEVALPESVYGLTDSTRDYSTNGIYSIDDEIVLEMALWQYVPVNGLPDGEPAWQQGTIRDLKGEHVFRWPSMNQTTPVTDFPLHAIGVQCTSSSETGRARLDGISGTFHDFRRENAYLDENNVAFIGLPRFSLAVPAMFLPGIRGDSAFGSTSGSGGIYPKLNETWLPDPNPYYNVELTDTVYWMQNRTSPDWMRPLIQSAGLPSNMTGKDESDYIQYDRPITPSELQHAMEEAHKLVAVSLMYDQHLAPGKAWAHPDLVATEPWTQLVAAENSVPPLLVLVMLVMWAVGCVVLGLMYGFKKRWDAYFSVRSLYWYCIMIANLDPAEVMRS
;
A
#
# COMPACT_ATOMS: atom_id res chain seq x y z
N MET A 1 -23.13 -37.03 -45.17
CA MET A 1 -24.15 -36.98 -46.24
C MET A 1 -24.33 -35.53 -46.67
N ALA A 2 -24.14 -35.27 -47.97
CA ALA A 2 -24.43 -34.07 -48.79
C ALA A 2 -23.80 -32.73 -48.32
N SER A 3 -22.78 -32.13 -48.95
CA SER A 3 -22.56 -31.74 -50.36
C SER A 3 -23.72 -30.97 -50.99
N THR A 4 -23.53 -29.66 -51.17
CA THR A 4 -23.95 -28.94 -52.39
C THR A 4 -23.08 -27.71 -52.63
N GLN A 5 -22.50 -27.74 -53.81
CA GLN A 5 -21.67 -26.78 -54.52
C GLN A 5 -22.58 -25.92 -55.40
N HIS A 6 -22.32 -24.62 -55.54
CA HIS A 6 -22.92 -23.82 -56.60
C HIS A 6 -21.85 -23.11 -57.44
N ASP A 7 -21.95 -23.39 -58.74
CA ASP A 7 -21.16 -22.93 -59.87
C ASP A 7 -21.19 -21.42 -60.11
N CYS A 8 -20.12 -20.91 -60.72
CA CYS A 8 -20.22 -19.82 -61.69
C CYS A 8 -19.32 -20.10 -62.89
N LYS A 9 -19.95 -19.99 -64.06
CA LYS A 9 -19.52 -20.43 -65.40
C LYS A 9 -18.31 -19.68 -65.96
N TYR A 10 -17.48 -20.41 -66.71
CA TYR A 10 -16.59 -19.88 -67.74
C TYR A 10 -17.26 -20.01 -69.11
N GLU A 11 -17.19 -18.97 -69.92
CA GLU A 11 -17.57 -19.00 -71.33
C GLU A 11 -16.30 -18.84 -72.19
N VAL A 12 -16.10 -19.79 -73.09
CA VAL A 12 -14.99 -19.83 -74.06
C VAL A 12 -15.57 -19.46 -75.42
N VAL A 13 -14.97 -18.49 -76.09
CA VAL A 13 -15.06 -18.36 -77.54
C VAL A 13 -13.66 -18.16 -78.10
N SER A 14 -13.23 -19.13 -78.91
CA SER A 14 -12.09 -19.03 -79.84
C SER A 14 -12.63 -18.63 -81.22
N PRO A 15 -11.80 -18.07 -82.11
CA PRO A 15 -11.57 -18.83 -83.34
C PRO A 15 -10.13 -18.78 -83.89
N GLN A 16 -9.86 -19.81 -84.68
CA GLN A 16 -8.64 -20.13 -85.44
C GLN A 16 -8.29 -19.12 -86.55
N GLY A 17 -7.00 -19.06 -86.91
CA GLY A 17 -6.52 -18.49 -88.18
C GLY A 17 -5.02 -18.77 -88.42
N LYS A 18 -4.70 -19.37 -89.58
CA LYS A 18 -3.39 -19.91 -89.98
C LYS A 18 -2.47 -18.86 -90.65
N THR A 19 -1.18 -18.92 -90.31
CA THR A 19 0.07 -18.60 -91.07
C THR A 19 0.09 -17.52 -92.17
N THR A 20 0.97 -16.53 -92.01
CA THR A 20 1.98 -16.09 -93.01
C THR A 20 3.11 -15.31 -92.34
N GLY A 21 4.36 -15.59 -92.73
CA GLY A 21 5.51 -14.82 -92.30
C GLY A 21 5.60 -13.49 -93.05
N SER A 22 5.92 -12.42 -92.34
CA SER A 22 6.57 -11.24 -92.89
C SER A 22 7.35 -10.54 -91.79
N SER A 23 8.67 -10.50 -91.99
CA SER A 23 9.63 -9.65 -91.28
C SER A 23 9.09 -8.22 -91.15
N LYS A 24 9.00 -7.69 -89.93
CA LYS A 24 9.15 -6.25 -89.65
C LYS A 24 9.41 -5.99 -88.16
N ASP A 25 10.65 -5.56 -87.94
CA ASP A 25 11.07 -4.51 -87.01
C ASP A 25 10.94 -4.74 -85.50
N SER A 26 12.11 -4.88 -84.90
CA SER A 26 12.42 -4.61 -83.50
C SER A 26 12.09 -3.17 -83.12
N GLU A 27 10.83 -2.88 -82.81
CA GLU A 27 10.48 -1.75 -81.95
C GLU A 27 10.86 -2.13 -80.50
N GLY A 28 12.06 -1.69 -80.10
CA GLY A 28 12.53 -1.79 -78.73
C GLY A 28 11.51 -1.23 -77.75
N HIS A 29 11.11 -2.06 -76.78
CA HIS A 29 10.12 -1.71 -75.76
C HIS A 29 10.54 -0.42 -75.01
N LYS A 30 9.92 0.72 -75.33
CA LYS A 30 10.20 2.00 -74.65
C LYS A 30 9.64 1.95 -73.21
N ALA A 31 10.53 2.06 -72.22
CA ALA A 31 10.15 2.09 -70.82
C ALA A 31 9.20 3.25 -70.48
N PRO A 32 8.22 3.06 -69.58
CA PRO A 32 7.33 4.12 -69.14
C PRO A 32 8.11 5.22 -68.40
N PRO A 33 7.68 6.49 -68.49
CA PRO A 33 8.35 7.60 -67.83
C PRO A 33 8.29 7.45 -66.30
N LYS A 34 9.44 7.63 -65.64
CA LYS A 34 9.55 7.60 -64.18
C LYS A 34 8.93 8.86 -63.56
N LYS A 35 8.04 8.70 -62.58
CA LYS A 35 7.34 9.78 -61.86
C LYS A 35 7.83 9.88 -60.40
N ARG A 36 7.58 11.03 -59.75
CA ARG A 36 7.79 11.21 -58.31
C ARG A 36 6.46 10.99 -57.58
N PHE A 37 6.49 10.26 -56.47
CA PHE A 37 5.31 9.94 -55.68
C PHE A 37 5.35 10.68 -54.34
N TRP A 38 5.10 11.98 -54.39
CA TRP A 38 5.30 12.91 -53.26
C TRP A 38 4.57 12.51 -51.99
N VAL A 39 3.28 12.13 -52.09
CA VAL A 39 2.45 11.78 -50.92
C VAL A 39 3.11 10.71 -50.07
N ARG A 40 3.53 9.59 -50.68
CA ARG A 40 4.14 8.46 -49.97
C ARG A 40 5.50 8.81 -49.36
N SER A 41 6.30 9.61 -50.07
CA SER A 41 7.63 10.03 -49.60
C SER A 41 7.53 11.03 -48.44
N ILE A 42 6.55 11.94 -48.50
CA ILE A 42 6.23 12.86 -47.41
C ILE A 42 5.70 12.06 -46.20
N SER A 43 4.79 11.10 -46.41
CA SER A 43 4.32 10.22 -45.32
C SER A 43 5.45 9.44 -44.65
N CYS A 44 6.46 8.98 -45.41
CA CYS A 44 7.62 8.29 -44.87
C CYS A 44 8.50 9.17 -43.97
N VAL A 45 8.50 10.49 -44.20
CA VAL A 45 9.32 11.45 -43.43
C VAL A 45 8.53 12.05 -42.27
N LEU A 46 7.21 12.25 -42.41
CA LEU A 46 6.39 12.92 -41.40
C LEU A 46 5.70 11.97 -40.44
N CYS A 47 5.10 10.87 -40.92
CA CYS A 47 4.31 9.98 -40.05
C CYS A 47 5.15 9.34 -38.93
N PRO A 48 6.39 8.83 -39.19
CA PRO A 48 7.17 8.21 -38.13
C PRO A 48 7.53 9.15 -36.98
N PRO A 49 8.07 10.38 -37.23
CA PRO A 49 8.30 11.34 -36.15
C PRO A 49 7.04 11.75 -35.38
N ILE A 50 5.90 11.89 -36.06
CA ILE A 50 4.63 12.25 -35.40
C ILE A 50 4.21 11.17 -34.40
N PHE A 51 4.23 9.90 -34.79
CA PHE A 51 3.89 8.80 -33.88
C PHE A 51 4.88 8.69 -32.72
N THR A 52 6.18 8.83 -32.99
CA THR A 52 7.20 8.80 -31.94
C THR A 52 7.06 9.98 -30.97
N ALA A 53 6.78 11.19 -31.46
CA ALA A 53 6.53 12.35 -30.61
C ALA A 53 5.30 12.16 -29.71
N TYR A 54 4.22 11.59 -30.25
CA TYR A 54 3.04 11.25 -29.46
C TYR A 54 3.33 10.20 -28.38
N PHE A 55 4.19 9.20 -28.68
CA PHE A 55 4.59 8.21 -27.68
C PHE A 55 5.51 8.80 -26.63
N ILE A 56 6.43 9.70 -27.00
CA ILE A 56 7.29 10.44 -26.06
C ILE A 56 6.41 11.21 -25.06
N TRP A 57 5.41 11.93 -25.56
CA TRP A 57 4.45 12.63 -24.69
C TRP A 57 3.70 11.65 -23.77
N THR A 58 3.20 10.54 -24.31
CA THR A 58 2.50 9.51 -23.52
C THR A 58 3.41 8.91 -22.44
N TYR A 59 4.68 8.67 -22.79
CA TYR A 59 5.66 8.11 -21.87
C TYR A 59 5.99 9.07 -20.73
N ILE A 60 6.24 10.34 -21.03
CA ILE A 60 6.62 11.35 -20.03
C ILE A 60 5.45 11.64 -19.08
N GLU A 61 4.23 11.74 -19.60
CA GLU A 61 3.06 12.21 -18.83
C GLU A 61 2.38 11.08 -18.02
N PHE A 62 2.45 9.82 -18.48
CA PHE A 62 1.67 8.72 -17.90
C PHE A 62 2.49 7.49 -17.51
N LEU A 63 3.55 7.15 -18.26
CA LEU A 63 4.24 5.85 -18.11
C LEU A 63 5.60 5.95 -17.41
N ARG A 64 6.05 7.16 -17.07
CA ARG A 64 7.29 7.39 -16.32
C ARG A 64 7.01 7.12 -14.84
N PRO A 65 7.89 6.39 -14.11
CA PRO A 65 7.69 6.09 -12.68
C PRO A 65 7.46 7.34 -11.81
N GLU A 66 8.12 8.46 -12.12
CA GLU A 66 7.94 9.73 -11.42
C GLU A 66 6.61 10.43 -11.71
N SER A 67 5.98 10.18 -12.87
CA SER A 67 4.71 10.84 -13.26
C SER A 67 3.48 10.25 -12.56
N LEU A 68 3.66 9.23 -11.71
CA LEU A 68 2.63 8.69 -10.82
C LEU A 68 2.32 9.63 -9.64
N ARG A 69 3.24 10.54 -9.28
CA ARG A 69 3.03 11.54 -8.22
C ARG A 69 2.26 12.75 -8.78
N ARG A 70 0.98 12.55 -9.11
CA ARG A 70 0.11 13.66 -9.54
C ARG A 70 -0.40 14.43 -8.33
N SER A 71 -0.45 15.74 -8.49
CA SER A 71 -1.08 16.67 -7.56
C SER A 71 -2.41 17.14 -8.15
N SER A 72 -3.25 17.69 -7.29
CA SER A 72 -4.41 18.53 -7.66
C SER A 72 -4.14 19.62 -8.71
N THR A 73 -2.88 20.01 -8.93
CA THR A 73 -2.49 21.00 -9.93
C THR A 73 -2.10 20.41 -11.29
N SER A 74 -1.96 19.09 -11.40
CA SER A 74 -1.54 18.42 -12.64
C SER A 74 -2.64 18.44 -13.71
N PRO A 75 -2.28 18.53 -15.00
CA PRO A 75 -3.27 18.50 -16.08
C PRO A 75 -4.00 17.15 -16.15
N THR A 76 -5.31 17.20 -16.35
CA THR A 76 -6.19 16.03 -16.29
C THR A 76 -6.62 15.58 -17.68
N TYR A 77 -5.82 14.74 -18.33
CA TYR A 77 -6.18 14.07 -19.59
C TYR A 77 -6.81 12.69 -19.35
N ASN A 78 -8.03 12.46 -19.84
CA ASN A 78 -8.70 11.17 -19.65
C ASN A 78 -7.90 10.02 -20.30
N GLY A 79 -7.42 9.10 -19.46
CA GLY A 79 -6.57 7.98 -19.86
C GLY A 79 -7.26 7.03 -20.84
N THR A 80 -8.58 6.91 -20.79
CA THR A 80 -9.37 6.08 -21.70
C THR A 80 -9.20 6.52 -23.16
N TYR A 81 -9.21 7.83 -23.44
CA TYR A 81 -9.02 8.32 -24.82
C TYR A 81 -7.60 8.09 -25.33
N VAL A 82 -6.60 8.30 -24.47
CA VAL A 82 -5.19 8.05 -24.83
C VAL A 82 -4.99 6.55 -25.10
N TRP A 83 -5.54 5.69 -24.24
CA TRP A 83 -5.51 4.24 -24.43
C TRP A 83 -6.17 3.81 -25.76
N TRP A 84 -7.40 4.28 -26.04
CA TRP A 84 -8.11 3.97 -27.29
C TRP A 84 -7.35 4.49 -28.52
N SER A 85 -6.71 5.66 -28.43
CA SER A 85 -5.91 6.20 -29.53
C SER A 85 -4.73 5.28 -29.86
N TRP A 86 -4.03 4.75 -28.86
CA TRP A 86 -2.93 3.81 -29.04
C TRP A 86 -3.39 2.43 -29.51
N PHE A 87 -4.58 2.00 -29.10
CA PHE A 87 -5.21 0.80 -29.66
C PHE A 87 -5.43 0.92 -31.17
N VAL A 88 -6.00 2.04 -31.63
CA VAL A 88 -6.22 2.31 -33.06
C VAL A 88 -4.90 2.45 -33.82
N ILE A 89 -3.94 3.20 -33.26
CA ILE A 89 -2.60 3.35 -33.85
C ILE A 89 -1.88 1.99 -33.92
N GLY A 90 -2.01 1.14 -32.91
CA GLY A 90 -1.44 -0.20 -32.91
C GLY A 90 -2.02 -1.11 -33.99
N ALA A 91 -3.34 -1.08 -34.18
CA ALA A 91 -4.03 -1.86 -35.21
C ALA A 91 -3.65 -1.43 -36.64
N LEU A 92 -3.41 -0.13 -36.87
CA LEU A 92 -3.10 0.42 -38.19
C LEU A 92 -1.60 0.58 -38.46
N GLY A 93 -0.77 0.64 -37.42
CA GLY A 93 0.64 1.04 -37.48
C GLY A 93 1.50 0.15 -38.36
N LEU A 94 1.27 -1.17 -38.34
CA LEU A 94 1.95 -2.11 -39.23
C LEU A 94 1.61 -1.85 -40.72
N ASN A 95 0.35 -1.54 -41.02
CA ASN A 95 -0.07 -1.21 -42.39
C ASN A 95 0.53 0.12 -42.85
N VAL A 96 0.63 1.11 -41.96
CA VAL A 96 1.30 2.38 -42.25
C VAL A 96 2.80 2.16 -42.50
N SER A 97 3.47 1.36 -41.66
CA SER A 97 4.89 1.02 -41.81
C SER A 97 5.17 0.32 -43.14
N THR A 98 4.39 -0.71 -43.48
CA THR A 98 4.52 -1.40 -44.78
C THR A 98 4.19 -0.48 -45.96
N TYR A 99 3.21 0.42 -45.81
CA TYR A 99 2.91 1.43 -46.81
C TYR A 99 4.13 2.33 -47.05
N ILE A 100 4.73 2.94 -46.03
CA ILE A 100 5.86 3.87 -46.25
C ILE A 100 7.12 3.14 -46.75
N LEU A 101 7.44 1.97 -46.19
CA LEU A 101 8.65 1.19 -46.54
C LEU A 101 8.59 0.62 -47.96
N ALA A 102 7.43 0.21 -48.47
CA ALA A 102 7.29 -0.24 -49.86
C ALA A 102 7.58 0.89 -50.89
N GLY A 103 7.44 2.17 -50.49
CA GLY A 103 7.87 3.30 -51.30
C GLY A 103 9.39 3.45 -51.32
N VAL A 104 10.02 3.28 -50.15
CA VAL A 104 11.49 3.29 -50.00
C VAL A 104 12.12 2.16 -50.78
N GLU A 105 11.60 0.93 -50.68
CA GLU A 105 12.02 -0.25 -51.43
C GLU A 105 12.09 0.03 -52.94
N ALA A 106 11.00 0.56 -53.51
CA ALA A 106 10.95 0.90 -54.92
C ALA A 106 11.98 1.98 -55.31
N GLY A 107 12.30 2.91 -54.38
CA GLY A 107 13.35 3.90 -54.57
C GLY A 107 14.76 3.29 -54.53
N MET A 108 15.00 2.38 -53.58
CA MET A 108 16.29 1.69 -53.39
C MET A 108 16.62 0.78 -54.59
N LEU A 109 15.63 0.04 -55.11
CA LEU A 109 15.82 -0.83 -56.27
C LEU A 109 16.19 -0.04 -57.53
N ILE A 110 15.71 1.19 -57.69
CA ILE A 110 15.99 2.00 -58.88
C ILE A 110 17.34 2.75 -58.80
N THR A 111 17.89 2.91 -57.60
CA THR A 111 19.22 3.53 -57.42
C THR A 111 20.36 2.57 -57.75
N ARG A 112 21.24 2.98 -58.67
CA ARG A 112 22.40 2.19 -59.10
C ARG A 112 23.44 2.11 -57.96
N ARG A 113 23.64 0.93 -57.39
CA ARG A 113 24.61 0.60 -56.31
C ARG A 113 25.13 -0.85 -56.51
N PRO A 114 26.23 -1.29 -55.84
CA PRO A 114 27.06 -2.37 -56.36
C PRO A 114 26.40 -3.74 -56.20
N GLY A 115 26.34 -4.49 -57.32
CA GLY A 115 25.77 -5.84 -57.39
C GLY A 115 24.40 -5.87 -58.07
N VAL A 116 24.30 -6.59 -59.18
CA VAL A 116 23.01 -6.94 -59.80
C VAL A 116 22.33 -7.96 -58.90
N LEU A 117 21.05 -7.73 -58.53
CA LEU A 117 20.29 -8.67 -57.72
C LEU A 117 20.05 -9.97 -58.51
N THR A 118 20.25 -11.12 -57.86
CA THR A 118 19.96 -12.44 -58.46
C THR A 118 18.46 -12.70 -58.56
N THR A 119 18.04 -13.65 -59.41
CA THR A 119 16.62 -14.05 -59.60
C THR A 119 15.90 -14.27 -58.26
N HIS A 120 16.53 -14.99 -57.33
CA HIS A 120 15.99 -15.23 -55.99
C HIS A 120 15.86 -13.96 -55.14
N GLN A 121 16.85 -13.06 -55.20
CA GLN A 121 16.80 -11.81 -54.44
C GLN A 121 15.70 -10.87 -54.95
N VAL A 122 15.46 -10.84 -56.26
CA VAL A 122 14.36 -10.06 -56.85
C VAL A 122 12.99 -10.65 -56.49
N ALA A 123 12.87 -11.98 -56.48
CA ALA A 123 11.66 -12.66 -56.02
C ALA A 123 11.31 -12.34 -54.55
N MET A 124 12.30 -12.21 -53.66
CA MET A 124 12.07 -11.79 -52.28
C MET A 124 11.41 -10.40 -52.15
N HIS A 125 11.74 -9.48 -53.06
CA HIS A 125 11.17 -8.13 -53.09
C HIS A 125 9.76 -8.10 -53.72
N LYS A 126 9.48 -8.99 -54.69
CA LYS A 126 8.12 -9.19 -55.26
C LYS A 126 7.11 -9.57 -54.18
N ASP A 127 7.47 -10.50 -53.29
CA ASP A 127 6.56 -10.98 -52.24
C ASP A 127 6.53 -10.10 -50.98
N LYS A 128 7.40 -9.08 -50.94
CA LYS A 128 7.69 -8.25 -49.76
C LYS A 128 8.01 -9.10 -48.53
N SER A 129 8.89 -10.08 -48.70
CA SER A 129 9.24 -11.04 -47.66
C SER A 129 9.82 -10.38 -46.39
N TRP A 130 10.34 -9.15 -46.51
CA TRP A 130 10.80 -8.33 -45.39
C TRP A 130 9.65 -7.83 -44.49
N SER A 131 8.37 -7.91 -44.90
CA SER A 131 7.23 -7.37 -44.16
C SER A 131 6.34 -8.40 -43.44
N LYS A 132 6.44 -9.68 -43.81
CA LYS A 132 5.53 -10.74 -43.34
C LYS A 132 6.23 -11.72 -42.40
N ILE A 133 5.64 -11.97 -41.23
CA ILE A 133 6.18 -12.92 -40.23
C ILE A 133 6.38 -14.31 -40.82
N SER A 134 5.43 -14.80 -41.63
CA SER A 134 5.52 -16.12 -42.26
C SER A 134 6.79 -16.28 -43.09
N ASP A 135 7.23 -15.20 -43.73
CA ASP A 135 8.41 -15.19 -44.58
C ASP A 135 9.68 -14.95 -43.77
N TRP A 136 9.60 -14.21 -42.65
CA TRP A 136 10.69 -14.12 -41.67
C TRP A 136 11.04 -15.48 -41.09
N ILE A 137 10.04 -16.29 -40.73
CA ILE A 137 10.26 -17.65 -40.18
C ILE A 137 10.91 -18.56 -41.24
N LYS A 138 10.47 -18.49 -42.50
CA LYS A 138 11.09 -19.24 -43.61
C LYS A 138 12.56 -18.86 -43.78
N VAL A 139 12.84 -17.55 -43.72
CA VAL A 139 14.21 -17.01 -43.79
C VAL A 139 15.06 -17.46 -42.60
N LEU A 140 14.53 -17.35 -41.37
CA LEU A 140 15.25 -17.76 -40.16
C LEU A 140 15.56 -19.26 -40.16
N ARG A 141 14.60 -20.11 -40.57
CA ARG A 141 14.85 -21.55 -40.74
C ARG A 141 15.93 -21.83 -41.79
N ALA A 142 15.94 -21.09 -42.90
CA ALA A 142 16.98 -21.23 -43.92
C ALA A 142 18.38 -20.85 -43.39
N ILE A 143 18.49 -19.87 -42.49
CA ILE A 143 19.73 -19.51 -41.81
C ILE A 143 20.16 -20.60 -40.81
N LEU A 144 19.24 -21.07 -39.97
CA LEU A 144 19.51 -22.04 -38.90
C LEU A 144 19.84 -23.44 -39.43
N THR A 145 19.23 -23.85 -40.54
CA THR A 145 19.46 -25.18 -41.15
C THR A 145 20.77 -25.27 -41.94
N LYS A 146 21.62 -24.23 -41.91
CA LYS A 146 22.94 -24.14 -42.56
C LYS A 146 23.00 -24.92 -43.87
N THR A 147 22.08 -24.59 -44.79
CA THR A 147 22.04 -25.26 -46.09
C THR A 147 23.30 -24.88 -46.87
N ASN A 148 24.20 -25.85 -47.09
CA ASN A 148 25.54 -25.74 -47.69
C ASN A 148 25.55 -25.31 -49.19
N GLY A 149 24.92 -24.18 -49.52
CA GLY A 149 24.98 -23.60 -50.86
C GLY A 149 25.12 -22.09 -50.78
N ASN A 150 26.18 -21.55 -51.38
CA ASN A 150 26.58 -20.13 -51.36
C ASN A 150 25.60 -19.13 -52.03
N ASP A 151 24.38 -19.53 -52.41
CA ASP A 151 23.48 -18.72 -53.26
C ASP A 151 22.28 -18.07 -52.53
N LYS A 152 22.24 -18.09 -51.20
CA LYS A 152 21.21 -17.37 -50.42
C LYS A 152 21.74 -16.09 -49.78
N ALA A 153 22.60 -15.34 -50.47
CA ALA A 153 23.03 -14.04 -50.01
C ALA A 153 21.80 -13.11 -49.95
N PHE A 154 21.49 -12.57 -48.76
CA PHE A 154 20.45 -11.56 -48.60
C PHE A 154 20.73 -10.37 -49.50
N SER A 155 19.69 -9.85 -50.16
CA SER A 155 19.81 -8.54 -50.80
C SER A 155 20.21 -7.52 -49.74
N TRP A 156 21.18 -6.67 -50.06
CA TRP A 156 21.53 -5.52 -49.21
C TRP A 156 20.30 -4.73 -48.79
N ILE A 157 19.26 -4.71 -49.64
CA ILE A 157 18.05 -3.89 -49.48
C ILE A 157 17.12 -4.56 -48.48
N TRP A 158 17.16 -5.88 -48.39
CA TRP A 158 16.29 -6.66 -47.53
C TRP A 158 16.57 -6.43 -46.06
N LEU A 159 17.84 -6.43 -45.63
CA LEU A 159 18.21 -6.29 -44.22
C LEU A 159 17.72 -4.98 -43.55
N PRO A 160 17.95 -3.77 -44.11
CA PRO A 160 17.44 -2.54 -43.50
C PRO A 160 15.91 -2.45 -43.53
N LEU A 161 15.24 -2.97 -44.57
CA LEU A 161 13.78 -3.02 -44.63
C LEU A 161 13.20 -4.01 -43.61
N PHE A 162 13.86 -5.15 -43.41
CA PHE A 162 13.50 -6.13 -42.39
C PHE A 162 13.65 -5.53 -40.99
N ILE A 163 14.78 -4.90 -40.67
CA ILE A 163 15.01 -4.27 -39.36
C ILE A 163 13.93 -3.21 -39.09
N LEU A 164 13.61 -2.35 -40.05
CA LEU A 164 12.55 -1.34 -39.85
C LEU A 164 11.16 -1.97 -39.77
N SER A 165 10.88 -3.01 -40.53
CA SER A 165 9.62 -3.72 -40.41
C SER A 165 9.49 -4.43 -39.06
N PHE A 166 10.57 -5.00 -38.54
CA PHE A 166 10.62 -5.59 -37.21
C PHE A 166 10.43 -4.53 -36.13
N LEU A 167 11.15 -3.41 -36.19
CA LEU A 167 11.00 -2.31 -35.22
C LEU A 167 9.59 -1.72 -35.22
N SER A 168 8.88 -1.75 -36.35
CA SER A 168 7.48 -1.30 -36.41
C SER A 168 6.50 -2.18 -35.63
N TRP A 169 6.91 -3.36 -35.16
CA TRP A 169 6.14 -4.13 -34.17
C TRP A 169 6.01 -3.43 -32.83
N ALA A 170 6.80 -2.39 -32.57
CA ALA A 170 6.57 -1.51 -31.43
C ALA A 170 5.13 -0.99 -31.37
N PHE A 171 4.45 -0.75 -32.51
CA PHE A 171 3.03 -0.38 -32.55
C PHE A 171 2.09 -1.44 -31.95
N VAL A 172 2.42 -2.72 -32.09
CA VAL A 172 1.63 -3.79 -31.44
C VAL A 172 1.92 -3.81 -29.95
N LEU A 173 3.18 -3.58 -29.58
CA LEU A 173 3.62 -3.58 -28.19
C LEU A 173 3.08 -2.38 -27.38
N THR A 174 2.79 -1.23 -28.00
CA THR A 174 2.25 -0.05 -27.29
C THR A 174 0.97 -0.36 -26.53
N GLY A 175 0.10 -1.22 -27.07
CA GLY A 175 -1.14 -1.64 -26.41
C GLY A 175 -0.90 -2.53 -25.19
N LEU A 176 0.23 -3.24 -25.16
CA LEU A 176 0.64 -4.08 -24.02
C LEU A 176 1.36 -3.29 -22.94
N THR A 177 1.87 -2.09 -23.22
CA THR A 177 2.58 -1.26 -22.22
C THR A 177 1.65 -0.45 -21.32
N MET A 178 0.35 -0.38 -21.64
CA MET A 178 -0.59 0.57 -21.03
C MET A 178 -1.85 -0.14 -20.52
N GLY A 179 -2.28 0.25 -19.32
CA GLY A 179 -3.56 -0.11 -18.71
C GLY A 179 -4.32 1.14 -18.25
N THR A 180 -5.60 0.97 -17.93
CA THR A 180 -6.43 2.00 -17.31
C THR A 180 -6.75 1.61 -15.87
N GLN A 181 -6.67 2.55 -14.95
CA GLN A 181 -7.06 2.37 -13.55
C GLN A 181 -8.01 3.47 -13.11
N ASP A 182 -8.83 3.17 -12.11
CA ASP A 182 -9.66 4.17 -11.43
C ASP A 182 -8.75 5.09 -10.60
N SER A 183 -9.07 6.39 -10.63
CA SER A 183 -8.31 7.45 -10.00
C SER A 183 -9.23 8.64 -9.76
N PHE A 184 -8.66 9.75 -9.31
CA PHE A 184 -9.39 10.97 -9.00
C PHE A 184 -8.78 12.16 -9.72
N LYS A 185 -9.63 13.12 -10.11
CA LYS A 185 -9.22 14.42 -10.63
C LYS A 185 -9.72 15.54 -9.69
N PRO A 186 -9.14 16.75 -9.74
CA PRO A 186 -9.56 17.85 -8.89
C PRO A 186 -11.03 18.19 -9.16
N GLY A 187 -11.82 18.27 -8.10
CA GLY A 187 -13.18 18.78 -8.19
C GLY A 187 -13.21 20.30 -8.32
N LYS A 188 -14.41 20.85 -8.53
CA LYS A 188 -14.61 22.31 -8.76
C LYS A 188 -15.47 22.98 -7.72
N THR A 189 -16.28 22.22 -6.98
CA THR A 189 -17.28 22.77 -6.07
C THR A 189 -16.83 22.62 -4.62
N PRO A 190 -16.62 23.72 -3.90
CA PRO A 190 -16.43 23.68 -2.45
C PRO A 190 -17.72 23.32 -1.72
N GLY A 191 -17.64 22.96 -0.44
CA GLY A 191 -18.83 22.63 0.37
C GLY A 191 -19.14 21.13 0.44
N VAL A 192 -18.11 20.27 0.45
CA VAL A 192 -18.31 18.81 0.53
C VAL A 192 -18.81 18.39 1.91
N GLN A 193 -19.65 17.36 1.94
CA GLN A 193 -20.08 16.71 3.17
C GLN A 193 -18.93 15.86 3.73
N VAL A 194 -18.49 16.17 4.95
CA VAL A 194 -17.39 15.48 5.61
C VAL A 194 -17.80 14.84 6.93
N LEU A 195 -17.13 13.74 7.26
CA LEU A 195 -17.21 13.02 8.52
C LEU A 195 -15.97 13.30 9.36
N GLY A 196 -16.17 13.68 10.61
CA GLY A 196 -15.09 13.98 11.55
C GLY A 196 -15.32 15.32 12.26
N PRO A 197 -14.58 15.57 13.36
CA PRO A 197 -14.67 16.79 14.12
C PRO A 197 -14.02 17.98 13.41
N ASN A 198 -14.38 19.17 13.85
CA ASN A 198 -13.76 20.43 13.54
C ASN A 198 -13.22 21.07 14.83
N VAL A 199 -12.55 22.21 14.69
CA VAL A 199 -11.94 22.96 15.81
C VAL A 199 -12.92 23.28 16.95
N THR A 200 -14.23 23.40 16.67
CA THR A 200 -15.25 23.82 17.65
C THR A 200 -15.97 22.66 18.36
N ASN A 201 -16.01 21.47 17.75
CA ASN A 201 -16.74 20.32 18.27
C ASN A 201 -15.83 19.18 18.75
N PHE A 202 -14.52 19.24 18.46
CA PHE A 202 -13.57 18.21 18.83
C PHE A 202 -13.62 17.89 20.33
N ASN A 203 -13.47 18.92 21.17
CA ASN A 203 -13.49 18.83 22.63
C ASN A 203 -14.89 18.78 23.24
N ARG A 204 -15.97 18.82 22.45
CA ARG A 204 -17.35 18.64 22.96
C ARG A 204 -17.69 17.18 23.21
N ARG A 205 -16.86 16.26 22.73
CA ARG A 205 -17.03 14.81 22.92
C ARG A 205 -16.50 14.41 24.29
N ALA A 206 -17.20 13.51 24.97
CA ALA A 206 -16.74 12.96 26.23
C ALA A 206 -15.53 12.05 25.99
N GLY A 207 -14.43 12.27 26.72
CA GLY A 207 -13.25 11.40 26.61
C GLY A 207 -13.53 9.95 26.98
N PHE A 208 -14.46 9.72 27.91
CA PHE A 208 -14.94 8.37 28.22
C PHE A 208 -15.43 7.63 26.97
N ASP A 209 -16.38 8.23 26.23
CA ASP A 209 -17.01 7.58 25.09
C ASP A 209 -15.99 7.20 24.01
N VAL A 210 -15.06 8.12 23.71
CA VAL A 210 -14.01 7.91 22.71
C VAL A 210 -13.06 6.79 23.12
N LEU A 211 -12.66 6.74 24.40
CA LEU A 211 -11.77 5.71 24.92
C LEU A 211 -12.47 4.36 25.06
N ASP A 212 -13.75 4.34 25.43
CA ASP A 212 -14.52 3.12 25.54
C ASP A 212 -14.77 2.50 24.16
N ALA A 213 -15.09 3.31 23.15
CA ALA A 213 -15.15 2.86 21.75
C ALA A 213 -13.82 2.25 21.29
N ALA A 214 -12.69 2.90 21.56
CA ALA A 214 -11.37 2.36 21.23
C ALA A 214 -11.11 1.01 21.94
N ASN A 215 -11.43 0.90 23.23
CA ASN A 215 -11.23 -0.33 23.99
C ASN A 215 -12.12 -1.48 23.51
N GLN A 216 -13.38 -1.21 23.21
CA GLN A 216 -14.31 -2.21 22.67
C GLN A 216 -13.81 -2.73 21.32
N ASN A 217 -13.37 -1.84 20.43
CA ASN A 217 -12.84 -2.21 19.12
C ASN A 217 -11.52 -2.99 19.25
N TRP A 218 -10.71 -2.69 20.28
CA TRP A 218 -9.46 -3.39 20.57
C TRP A 218 -9.72 -4.84 20.96
N GLY A 219 -10.71 -5.10 21.82
CA GLY A 219 -11.12 -6.47 22.15
C GLY A 219 -11.83 -7.20 21.02
N GLN A 220 -12.52 -6.49 20.14
CA GLN A 220 -13.17 -7.11 18.97
C GLN A 220 -12.23 -7.36 17.79
N THR A 221 -10.91 -7.16 17.95
CA THR A 221 -9.91 -7.31 16.88
C THR A 221 -10.28 -6.54 15.61
N GLN A 222 -10.91 -5.37 15.79
CA GLN A 222 -11.35 -4.58 14.66
C GLN A 222 -10.15 -3.92 13.98
N GLU A 223 -10.08 -4.00 12.66
CA GLU A 223 -9.10 -3.22 11.91
C GLU A 223 -9.37 -1.72 12.07
N ALA A 224 -8.32 -0.95 12.36
CA ALA A 224 -8.38 0.52 12.44
C ALA A 224 -8.55 1.17 11.05
N LYS A 225 -9.73 0.95 10.47
CA LYS A 225 -10.13 1.41 9.15
C LYS A 225 -10.62 2.85 9.22
N ILE A 226 -10.10 3.68 8.34
CA ILE A 226 -10.55 5.06 8.20
C ILE A 226 -11.91 5.04 7.47
N PRO A 227 -12.91 5.79 7.97
CA PRO A 227 -14.25 5.76 7.40
C PRO A 227 -14.29 6.30 5.96
N TRP A 228 -15.38 5.95 5.26
CA TRP A 228 -15.68 6.38 3.89
C TRP A 228 -14.57 5.96 2.90
N VAL A 229 -14.00 6.87 2.11
CA VAL A 229 -12.93 6.52 1.17
C VAL A 229 -11.62 6.14 1.88
N GLY A 230 -11.49 6.51 3.17
CA GLY A 230 -10.33 6.19 3.98
C GLY A 230 -9.04 6.86 3.50
N ALA A 231 -9.08 8.15 3.20
CA ALA A 231 -7.91 8.90 2.74
C ALA A 231 -6.91 9.12 3.88
N LEU A 232 -5.63 8.82 3.61
CA LEU A 232 -4.49 9.07 4.50
C LEU A 232 -3.61 10.17 3.92
N TYR A 233 -3.20 11.12 4.75
CA TYR A 233 -2.36 12.23 4.33
C TYR A 233 -0.98 12.17 4.99
N PHE A 234 0.06 12.14 4.16
CA PHE A 234 1.46 12.11 4.60
C PHE A 234 2.21 13.35 4.14
N THR A 235 3.43 13.54 4.63
CA THR A 235 4.33 14.55 4.09
C THR A 235 4.72 14.22 2.63
N PRO A 236 5.03 15.21 1.79
CA PRO A 236 5.27 15.00 0.35
C PRO A 236 6.41 14.04 0.03
N ASP A 237 7.42 13.99 0.92
CA ASP A 237 8.59 13.14 0.75
C ASP A 237 8.29 11.66 1.01
N PHE A 238 7.26 11.38 1.83
CA PHE A 238 6.91 10.05 2.30
C PHE A 238 5.62 9.49 1.69
N ALA A 239 4.92 10.23 0.81
CA ALA A 239 3.76 9.70 0.09
C ALA A 239 4.18 8.48 -0.76
N LYS A 240 4.00 7.30 -0.16
CA LYS A 240 4.00 6.00 -0.81
C LYS A 240 2.81 5.96 -1.76
N ASN A 241 2.78 5.00 -2.70
CA ASN A 241 1.62 4.77 -3.57
C ASN A 241 0.42 4.31 -2.71
N ILE A 242 -0.20 5.23 -1.98
CA ILE A 242 -1.38 4.98 -1.15
C ILE A 242 -2.55 4.94 -2.11
N ASN A 243 -3.28 3.84 -2.05
CA ASN A 243 -4.43 3.71 -2.90
C ASN A 243 -5.58 4.58 -2.35
N MET A 244 -5.82 5.71 -3.01
CA MET A 244 -6.91 6.62 -2.66
C MET A 244 -8.28 6.11 -3.10
N THR A 245 -8.35 4.97 -3.80
CA THR A 245 -9.61 4.37 -4.29
C THR A 245 -10.22 3.35 -3.34
N THR A 246 -9.46 2.86 -2.37
CA THR A 246 -9.91 1.81 -1.43
C THR A 246 -9.70 2.28 0.02
N GLY A 247 -10.65 1.95 0.90
CA GLY A 247 -10.57 2.30 2.31
C GLY A 247 -9.26 1.83 2.94
N ASN A 248 -8.45 2.76 3.43
CA ASN A 248 -7.16 2.47 4.04
C ASN A 248 -7.30 2.22 5.55
N THR A 249 -6.37 1.41 6.06
CA THR A 249 -6.13 1.22 7.50
C THR A 249 -4.86 1.97 7.90
N LEU A 250 -4.73 2.29 9.18
CA LEU A 250 -3.50 2.90 9.69
C LEU A 250 -2.30 1.93 9.59
N PRO A 251 -1.12 2.41 9.14
CA PRO A 251 0.07 1.57 8.98
C PRO A 251 0.63 1.13 10.35
N SER A 252 1.34 0.00 10.40
CA SER A 252 2.07 -0.40 11.61
C SER A 252 3.29 0.51 11.83
N GLY A 253 3.17 1.41 12.81
CA GLY A 253 4.17 2.42 13.11
C GLY A 253 4.28 3.51 12.04
N THR A 254 4.77 4.66 12.45
CA THR A 254 4.91 5.85 11.60
C THR A 254 6.27 6.49 11.83
N GLU A 255 7.22 6.25 10.93
CA GLU A 255 8.49 7.01 10.93
C GLU A 255 8.22 8.51 10.67
N HIS A 256 7.23 8.80 9.81
CA HIS A 256 6.79 10.14 9.46
C HIS A 256 5.38 10.42 9.97
N PRO A 257 5.10 11.66 10.42
CA PRO A 257 3.77 12.02 10.90
C PRO A 257 2.66 11.82 9.86
N ILE A 258 1.51 11.38 10.34
CA ILE A 258 0.28 11.22 9.55
C ILE A 258 -0.69 12.32 9.96
N PHE A 259 -1.28 13.00 8.98
CA PHE A 259 -2.36 13.96 9.22
C PHE A 259 -3.71 13.28 8.99
N LEU A 260 -4.48 13.13 10.06
CA LEU A 260 -5.86 12.68 10.02
C LEU A 260 -6.77 13.89 9.87
N ALA A 261 -7.48 13.94 8.75
CA ALA A 261 -8.43 14.98 8.40
C ALA A 261 -9.86 14.43 8.32
N PRO A 262 -10.89 15.30 8.35
CA PRO A 262 -12.26 14.89 8.04
C PRO A 262 -12.35 14.15 6.69
N GLN A 263 -13.14 13.08 6.66
CA GLN A 263 -13.26 12.15 5.53
C GLN A 263 -14.50 12.46 4.68
N ALA A 264 -14.45 12.21 3.37
CA ALA A 264 -15.59 12.36 2.46
C ALA A 264 -15.70 11.17 1.51
N GLU A 265 -16.72 11.17 0.62
CA GLU A 265 -17.03 9.98 -0.21
C GLU A 265 -15.94 9.78 -1.26
N HIS A 266 -15.25 10.87 -1.58
CA HIS A 266 -14.09 10.95 -2.43
C HIS A 266 -13.00 11.72 -1.68
N PRO A 267 -11.71 11.50 -2.01
CA PRO A 267 -10.62 12.23 -1.39
C PRO A 267 -10.83 13.73 -1.53
N VAL A 268 -10.46 14.49 -0.50
CA VAL A 268 -10.67 15.94 -0.45
C VAL A 268 -9.38 16.71 -0.64
N THR A 269 -9.50 17.86 -1.31
CA THR A 269 -8.42 18.83 -1.50
C THR A 269 -8.88 20.18 -0.94
N GLY A 270 -8.01 20.89 -0.24
CA GLY A 270 -8.32 22.17 0.39
C GLY A 270 -7.67 22.30 1.76
N GLU A 271 -8.06 23.29 2.56
CA GLU A 271 -7.58 23.42 3.94
C GLU A 271 -8.54 22.71 4.89
N ALA A 272 -8.01 21.90 5.80
CA ALA A 272 -8.78 21.22 6.83
C ALA A 272 -8.09 21.31 8.18
N TRP A 273 -8.90 21.32 9.25
CA TRP A 273 -8.43 21.12 10.61
C TRP A 273 -8.45 19.61 10.95
N GLY A 274 -7.47 19.13 11.70
CA GLY A 274 -7.34 17.72 12.05
C GLY A 274 -6.23 17.45 13.08
N ILE A 275 -5.86 16.16 13.22
CA ILE A 275 -4.78 15.72 14.12
C ILE A 275 -3.59 15.24 13.29
N LEU A 276 -2.43 15.79 13.57
CA LEU A 276 -1.14 15.25 13.20
C LEU A 276 -0.68 14.27 14.28
N LEU A 277 -0.29 13.05 13.92
CA LEU A 277 0.13 12.03 14.88
C LEU A 277 1.35 11.26 14.42
N LYS A 278 2.09 10.73 15.40
CA LYS A 278 3.21 9.83 15.20
C LYS A 278 3.17 8.76 16.30
N TYR A 279 3.46 7.50 15.96
CA TYR A 279 3.67 6.43 16.93
C TYR A 279 4.58 5.34 16.39
N GLN A 280 5.22 4.63 17.32
CA GLN A 280 6.04 3.46 17.03
C GLN A 280 6.08 2.58 18.26
N CYS A 281 5.97 1.25 18.10
CA CYS A 281 6.18 0.30 19.17
C CYS A 281 7.32 -0.64 18.81
N THR A 282 8.18 -0.94 19.77
CA THR A 282 9.30 -1.87 19.61
C THR A 282 9.29 -2.92 20.71
N PRO A 283 9.49 -4.20 20.38
CA PRO A 283 9.60 -5.25 21.38
C PRO A 283 10.93 -5.08 22.13
N ILE A 284 10.91 -5.36 23.43
CA ILE A 284 12.07 -5.22 24.33
C ILE A 284 12.51 -6.61 24.79
N THR A 285 13.81 -6.88 24.64
CA THR A 285 14.42 -8.18 25.01
C THR A 285 15.38 -8.10 26.19
N GLU A 286 15.89 -6.91 26.52
CA GLU A 286 16.79 -6.67 27.65
C GLU A 286 16.18 -5.63 28.60
N LEU A 287 16.38 -5.79 29.91
CA LEU A 287 15.82 -4.86 30.89
C LEU A 287 16.41 -3.45 30.74
N SER A 288 17.67 -3.35 30.31
CA SER A 288 18.36 -2.08 30.08
C SER A 288 17.79 -1.23 28.95
N ASP A 289 17.03 -1.83 28.03
CA ASP A 289 16.45 -1.13 26.88
C ASP A 289 15.18 -0.35 27.27
N PHE A 290 14.56 -0.69 28.40
CA PHE A 290 13.54 0.15 29.00
C PHE A 290 14.14 1.45 29.53
N ARG A 291 13.42 2.56 29.36
CA ARG A 291 13.76 3.89 29.85
C ARG A 291 13.22 4.15 31.26
N LEU A 292 12.10 3.52 31.64
CA LEU A 292 11.40 3.73 32.90
C LEU A 292 11.37 2.44 33.74
N LEU A 293 11.04 1.30 33.13
CA LEU A 293 10.95 0.01 33.83
C LEU A 293 12.32 -0.56 34.23
N ASN A 294 13.42 -0.08 33.65
CA ASN A 294 14.77 -0.41 34.09
C ASN A 294 15.08 0.11 35.52
N HIS A 295 14.31 1.07 36.01
CA HIS A 295 14.43 1.65 37.36
C HIS A 295 13.35 1.14 38.32
N ARG A 296 12.60 0.09 37.95
CA ARG A 296 11.52 -0.45 38.78
C ARG A 296 12.03 -0.99 40.13
N ILE A 297 11.09 -1.17 41.05
CA ILE A 297 11.33 -1.90 42.30
C ILE A 297 11.44 -3.39 41.92
N ASN A 298 12.46 -4.07 42.43
CA ASN A 298 12.68 -5.49 42.23
C ASN A 298 12.61 -6.26 43.55
N SER A 299 12.70 -7.59 43.49
CA SER A 299 12.65 -8.50 44.65
C SER A 299 13.69 -8.22 45.76
N SER A 300 14.73 -7.42 45.49
CA SER A 300 15.71 -7.02 46.50
C SER A 300 15.34 -5.74 47.26
N ASN A 301 14.33 -4.99 46.81
CA ASN A 301 13.89 -3.76 47.42
C ASN A 301 12.75 -4.01 48.44
N PRO A 302 12.76 -3.34 49.60
CA PRO A 302 11.59 -3.28 50.46
C PRO A 302 10.43 -2.63 49.69
N GLY A 303 9.27 -3.28 49.66
CA GLY A 303 8.09 -2.79 48.94
C GLY A 303 7.64 -3.68 47.79
N TYR A 304 8.48 -4.65 47.43
CA TYR A 304 8.23 -5.47 46.25
C TYR A 304 7.03 -6.42 46.41
N ILE A 305 6.26 -6.56 45.33
CA ILE A 305 5.06 -7.39 45.28
C ILE A 305 5.35 -8.60 44.41
N TYR A 306 5.46 -9.78 45.04
CA TYR A 306 5.93 -11.01 44.39
C TYR A 306 4.96 -11.60 43.35
N GLY A 307 3.68 -11.22 43.35
CA GLY A 307 2.73 -11.66 42.33
C GLY A 307 1.34 -12.01 42.88
N VAL A 308 0.68 -12.96 42.20
CA VAL A 308 -0.71 -13.38 42.43
C VAL A 308 -0.74 -14.70 43.21
N GLU A 309 -1.48 -14.74 44.31
CA GLU A 309 -1.77 -15.95 45.10
C GLU A 309 -3.23 -16.37 44.91
N ARG A 310 -3.54 -17.66 45.10
CA ARG A 310 -4.91 -18.18 45.16
C ARG A 310 -5.24 -18.52 46.61
N LYS A 311 -6.32 -17.96 47.16
CA LYS A 311 -6.76 -18.25 48.53
C LYS A 311 -7.17 -19.72 48.72
N GLU A 312 -6.83 -20.28 49.89
CA GLU A 312 -7.13 -21.66 50.29
C GLU A 312 -8.65 -21.98 50.33
N ASP A 313 -9.49 -20.98 50.57
CA ASP A 313 -10.96 -21.14 50.69
C ASP A 313 -11.72 -21.06 49.34
N ALA A 314 -11.01 -20.79 48.23
CA ALA A 314 -11.63 -20.76 46.91
C ALA A 314 -12.03 -22.19 46.51
N LYS A 315 -13.35 -22.47 46.48
CA LYS A 315 -13.90 -23.72 45.92
C LYS A 315 -13.25 -24.00 44.56
N PHE A 316 -13.21 -25.27 44.16
CA PHE A 316 -12.51 -25.79 42.96
C PHE A 316 -12.76 -24.96 41.67
N SER A 317 -13.86 -24.22 41.62
CA SER A 317 -14.18 -23.13 40.69
C SER A 317 -13.25 -21.89 40.84
N LEU A 318 -12.10 -21.93 40.16
CA LEU A 318 -11.62 -20.86 39.26
C LEU A 318 -11.51 -19.38 39.68
N CYS A 319 -11.52 -19.01 40.96
CA CYS A 319 -11.20 -17.63 41.36
C CYS A 319 -9.74 -17.49 41.83
N LEU A 320 -8.92 -16.80 41.04
CA LEU A 320 -7.70 -16.16 41.51
C LEU A 320 -8.11 -14.90 42.28
N GLU A 321 -8.40 -15.02 43.57
CA GLU A 321 -8.38 -13.83 44.42
C GLU A 321 -6.92 -13.45 44.66
N SER A 322 -6.40 -12.55 43.81
CA SER A 322 -5.20 -11.81 44.14
C SER A 322 -5.48 -10.97 45.40
N ASP A 323 -4.68 -11.12 46.45
CA ASP A 323 -4.67 -10.19 47.58
C ASP A 323 -4.20 -8.78 47.14
N VAL A 324 -3.62 -8.67 45.95
CA VAL A 324 -3.26 -7.41 45.30
C VAL A 324 -4.49 -6.82 44.59
N PRO A 325 -4.84 -5.55 44.84
CA PRO A 325 -5.92 -4.88 44.15
C PRO A 325 -5.76 -4.95 42.63
N PRO A 326 -6.86 -4.87 41.86
CA PRO A 326 -6.83 -4.89 40.40
C PRO A 326 -5.89 -3.85 39.79
N HIS A 327 -5.67 -2.73 40.49
CA HIS A 327 -4.67 -1.74 40.14
C HIS A 327 -4.04 -1.09 41.38
N ILE A 328 -2.71 -1.04 41.38
CA ILE A 328 -1.91 -0.24 42.30
C ILE A 328 -0.79 0.44 41.51
N TYR A 329 -0.28 1.55 42.01
CA TYR A 329 0.86 2.23 41.41
C TYR A 329 1.76 2.86 42.46
N TYR A 330 2.99 3.15 42.06
CA TYR A 330 3.95 3.91 42.84
C TYR A 330 4.67 4.93 41.95
N VAL A 331 5.12 6.01 42.58
CA VAL A 331 5.95 7.02 41.94
C VAL A 331 7.40 6.56 42.01
N ASN A 332 8.07 6.55 40.87
CA ASN A 332 9.48 6.26 40.78
C ASN A 332 10.28 7.57 40.69
N PRO A 333 10.95 8.01 41.78
CA PRO A 333 11.67 9.28 41.79
C PRO A 333 12.89 9.27 40.86
N THR A 334 13.49 8.10 40.60
CA THR A 334 14.67 7.96 39.72
C THR A 334 14.30 8.11 38.25
N ALA A 335 13.13 7.60 37.86
CA ALA A 335 12.64 7.67 36.48
C ALA A 335 11.75 8.89 36.19
N ASN A 336 11.46 9.72 37.20
CA ASN A 336 10.50 10.84 37.13
C ASN A 336 9.16 10.42 36.49
N GLY A 337 8.64 9.27 36.91
CA GLY A 337 7.45 8.65 36.33
C GLY A 337 6.70 7.78 37.32
N THR A 338 5.65 7.11 36.86
CA THR A 338 4.90 6.15 37.66
C THR A 338 4.93 4.77 37.03
N ILE A 339 4.93 3.76 37.88
CA ILE A 339 4.81 2.37 37.47
C ILE A 339 3.52 1.83 38.07
N SER A 340 2.64 1.34 37.20
CA SER A 340 1.33 0.78 37.52
C SER A 340 1.41 -0.74 37.42
N LEU A 341 0.93 -1.43 38.44
CA LEU A 341 0.82 -2.88 38.48
C LEU A 341 -0.64 -3.23 38.22
N LEU A 342 -0.86 -4.03 37.18
CA LEU A 342 -2.17 -4.49 36.74
C LEU A 342 -2.30 -5.97 37.02
N SER A 343 -3.23 -6.30 37.93
CA SER A 343 -3.66 -7.66 38.20
C SER A 343 -4.94 -7.95 37.41
N PRO A 344 -5.16 -9.17 36.91
CA PRO A 344 -6.42 -9.55 36.30
C PRO A 344 -7.57 -9.39 37.31
N GLN A 345 -8.74 -8.96 36.83
CA GLN A 345 -9.91 -8.79 37.69
C GLN A 345 -10.43 -10.18 38.12
N ALA A 346 -10.82 -10.32 39.40
CA ALA A 346 -11.24 -11.60 39.97
C ALA A 346 -12.46 -12.25 39.25
N ASP A 347 -13.22 -11.48 38.47
CA ASP A 347 -14.42 -11.90 37.74
C ASP A 347 -14.16 -12.21 36.24
N THR A 348 -12.96 -11.98 35.71
CA THR A 348 -12.68 -12.23 34.29
C THR A 348 -12.39 -13.70 34.04
N GLU A 349 -13.39 -14.38 33.45
CA GLU A 349 -13.36 -15.62 32.66
C GLU A 349 -12.36 -16.71 33.08
N SER A 350 -12.91 -17.86 33.44
CA SER A 350 -12.21 -19.11 33.71
C SER A 350 -11.20 -19.45 32.60
N SER A 351 -9.90 -19.11 32.76
CA SER A 351 -8.88 -19.40 31.74
C SER A 351 -7.65 -20.11 32.32
N ASN A 352 -6.81 -20.68 31.44
CA ASN A 352 -5.56 -21.33 31.82
C ASN A 352 -4.33 -20.39 31.73
N ILE A 353 -4.51 -19.10 31.45
CA ILE A 353 -3.40 -18.16 31.33
C ILE A 353 -3.36 -17.24 32.55
N PHE A 354 -2.21 -17.18 33.19
CA PHE A 354 -1.95 -16.28 34.31
C PHE A 354 -1.17 -15.10 33.77
N MET A 355 -1.69 -13.89 33.97
CA MET A 355 -1.06 -12.66 33.51
C MET A 355 -0.94 -11.64 34.63
N PHE A 356 0.08 -10.80 34.52
CA PHE A 356 0.31 -9.64 35.36
C PHE A 356 1.08 -8.61 34.52
N ALA A 357 0.76 -7.32 34.60
CA ALA A 357 1.45 -6.32 33.81
C ALA A 357 2.00 -5.18 34.66
N GLU A 358 3.24 -4.77 34.36
CA GLU A 358 3.82 -3.52 34.85
C GLU A 358 3.80 -2.51 33.71
N VAL A 359 3.19 -1.35 33.93
CA VAL A 359 3.04 -0.29 32.93
C VAL A 359 3.66 0.98 33.45
N ALA A 360 4.67 1.49 32.75
CA ALA A 360 5.35 2.73 33.11
C ALA A 360 4.97 3.89 32.19
N LEU A 361 4.80 5.06 32.80
CA LEU A 361 4.52 6.32 32.14
C LEU A 361 5.50 7.41 32.61
N PRO A 362 6.04 8.23 31.69
CA PRO A 362 6.77 9.42 32.03
C PRO A 362 5.73 10.43 32.50
N GLU A 363 5.92 10.90 33.73
CA GLU A 363 4.93 11.71 34.44
C GLU A 363 3.69 10.89 34.88
N SER A 364 3.22 11.19 36.09
CA SER A 364 2.36 10.31 36.87
C SER A 364 1.06 9.86 36.17
N VAL A 365 0.49 8.72 36.59
CA VAL A 365 -0.90 8.30 36.29
C VAL A 365 -1.90 9.44 36.47
N TYR A 366 -1.64 10.40 37.38
CA TYR A 366 -2.46 11.61 37.53
C TYR A 366 -2.54 12.46 36.24
N GLY A 367 -1.48 12.46 35.43
CA GLY A 367 -1.39 13.14 34.15
C GLY A 367 -2.41 12.62 33.12
N LEU A 368 -2.98 11.43 33.30
CA LEU A 368 -4.05 10.91 32.45
C LEU A 368 -5.37 11.69 32.59
N THR A 369 -5.51 12.48 33.66
CA THR A 369 -6.71 13.29 33.95
C THR A 369 -6.42 14.80 33.90
N ASP A 370 -5.19 15.19 33.57
CA ASP A 370 -4.73 16.57 33.62
C ASP A 370 -5.21 17.38 32.40
N SER A 371 -6.10 18.35 32.65
CA SER A 371 -6.65 19.26 31.64
C SER A 371 -5.60 20.14 30.94
N THR A 372 -4.39 20.30 31.47
CA THR A 372 -3.30 21.02 30.78
C THR A 372 -2.67 20.20 29.65
N ARG A 373 -3.07 18.93 29.50
CA ARG A 373 -2.48 17.95 28.58
C ARG A 373 -3.46 17.48 27.50
N ASP A 374 -4.55 18.22 27.33
CA ASP A 374 -5.50 18.03 26.25
C ASP A 374 -5.07 18.79 24.98
N TYR A 375 -5.99 18.92 24.03
CA TYR A 375 -5.81 19.69 22.79
C TYR A 375 -6.24 21.15 22.91
N SER A 376 -6.42 21.69 24.12
CA SER A 376 -6.86 23.06 24.36
C SER A 376 -5.72 24.08 24.30
N THR A 377 -6.05 25.36 24.52
CA THR A 377 -5.10 26.47 24.57
C THR A 377 -4.01 26.32 25.63
N ASN A 378 -4.25 25.51 26.66
CA ASN A 378 -3.29 25.26 27.73
C ASN A 378 -2.32 24.12 27.40
N GLY A 379 -2.54 23.38 26.31
CA GLY A 379 -1.69 22.27 25.89
C GLY A 379 -0.29 22.74 25.51
N ILE A 380 0.74 22.27 26.20
CA ILE A 380 2.13 22.72 25.98
C ILE A 380 2.84 21.87 24.91
N TYR A 381 2.46 20.60 24.77
CA TYR A 381 3.18 19.63 23.94
C TYR A 381 2.98 19.85 22.41
N SER A 382 3.98 19.43 21.64
CA SER A 382 4.09 19.48 20.18
C SER A 382 4.15 18.06 19.58
N ILE A 383 4.17 17.94 18.25
CA ILE A 383 4.47 16.68 17.56
C ILE A 383 5.87 16.13 17.89
N ASP A 384 6.81 17.00 18.31
CA ASP A 384 8.18 16.60 18.68
C ASP A 384 8.30 16.08 20.13
N ASP A 385 7.26 16.28 20.94
CA ASP A 385 7.24 15.83 22.34
C ASP A 385 6.68 14.40 22.43
N GLU A 386 7.53 13.42 22.10
CA GLU A 386 7.19 12.00 22.19
C GLU A 386 7.09 11.53 23.64
N ILE A 387 5.95 10.95 23.99
CA ILE A 387 5.71 10.31 25.28
C ILE A 387 5.94 8.81 25.12
N VAL A 388 6.66 8.23 26.08
CA VAL A 388 6.98 6.81 26.12
C VAL A 388 5.91 6.08 26.92
N LEU A 389 5.48 4.90 26.47
CA LEU A 389 4.67 3.95 27.21
C LEU A 389 5.44 2.64 27.23
N GLU A 390 5.73 2.12 28.42
CA GLU A 390 6.42 0.84 28.56
C GLU A 390 5.52 -0.16 29.25
N MET A 391 5.48 -1.38 28.73
CA MET A 391 4.75 -2.48 29.36
C MET A 391 5.64 -3.71 29.44
N ALA A 392 5.78 -4.25 30.64
CA ALA A 392 6.29 -5.59 30.87
C ALA A 392 5.10 -6.51 31.22
N LEU A 393 4.85 -7.49 30.35
CA LEU A 393 3.81 -8.50 30.54
C LEU A 393 4.42 -9.79 31.08
N TRP A 394 3.98 -10.17 32.26
CA TRP A 394 4.35 -11.37 32.98
C TRP A 394 3.30 -12.43 32.76
N GLN A 395 3.71 -13.61 32.32
CA GLN A 395 2.76 -14.62 31.87
C GLN A 395 3.22 -16.04 32.17
N TYR A 396 2.24 -16.91 32.43
CA TYR A 396 2.42 -18.33 32.59
C TYR A 396 1.20 -19.08 32.07
N VAL A 397 1.43 -20.14 31.29
CA VAL A 397 0.40 -21.06 30.81
C VAL A 397 0.83 -22.47 31.24
N PRO A 398 0.03 -23.21 32.02
CA PRO A 398 0.29 -24.61 32.30
C PRO A 398 0.09 -25.40 31.00
N VAL A 399 1.18 -25.76 30.34
CA VAL A 399 1.15 -26.62 29.15
C VAL A 399 1.46 -28.06 29.57
N ASN A 400 0.49 -28.96 29.38
CA ASN A 400 0.69 -30.38 29.65
C ASN A 400 1.65 -30.99 28.61
N GLY A 401 2.77 -31.57 29.05
CA GLY A 401 3.60 -32.46 28.23
C GLY A 401 4.56 -31.79 27.23
N LEU A 402 5.16 -30.65 27.58
CA LEU A 402 6.22 -30.05 26.75
C LEU A 402 7.40 -31.04 26.55
N PRO A 403 7.85 -31.29 25.30
CA PRO A 403 9.06 -32.08 25.03
C PRO A 403 10.30 -31.39 25.58
N ASP A 404 11.34 -32.15 25.92
CA ASP A 404 12.63 -31.64 26.39
C ASP A 404 13.23 -30.60 25.41
N GLY A 405 13.20 -29.32 25.80
CA GLY A 405 13.76 -28.16 25.06
C GLY A 405 13.11 -26.85 25.50
N GLU A 406 13.82 -25.70 25.41
CA GLU A 406 13.18 -24.38 25.61
C GLU A 406 12.16 -24.17 24.49
N PRO A 407 10.85 -24.06 24.79
CA PRO A 407 9.85 -23.90 23.76
C PRO A 407 10.03 -22.58 23.00
N ALA A 408 9.67 -22.58 21.71
CA ALA A 408 9.87 -21.43 20.81
C ALA A 408 9.26 -20.11 21.34
N TRP A 409 8.23 -20.16 22.19
CA TRP A 409 7.63 -18.98 22.82
C TRP A 409 8.48 -18.36 23.94
N GLN A 410 9.51 -19.03 24.44
CA GLN A 410 10.50 -18.43 25.36
C GLN A 410 11.53 -17.57 24.63
N GLN A 411 11.58 -17.62 23.30
CA GLN A 411 12.46 -16.73 22.53
C GLN A 411 11.96 -15.29 22.64
N GLY A 412 12.82 -14.39 23.11
CA GLY A 412 12.52 -12.97 23.28
C GLY A 412 11.93 -12.57 24.63
N THR A 413 11.85 -13.49 25.61
CA THR A 413 11.59 -13.11 27.02
C THR A 413 12.77 -12.34 27.59
N ILE A 414 12.50 -11.38 28.48
CA ILE A 414 13.53 -10.59 29.15
C ILE A 414 14.20 -11.44 30.22
N ARG A 415 15.44 -11.84 29.98
CA ARG A 415 16.15 -12.81 30.84
C ARG A 415 16.45 -12.29 32.24
N ASP A 416 16.73 -11.00 32.33
CA ASP A 416 17.03 -10.31 33.60
C ASP A 416 15.84 -10.29 34.56
N LEU A 417 14.64 -10.52 34.03
CA LEU A 417 13.38 -10.53 34.76
C LEU A 417 12.96 -11.91 35.24
N LYS A 418 13.69 -12.97 34.88
CA LYS A 418 13.29 -14.35 35.17
C LYS A 418 13.16 -14.60 36.68
N GLY A 419 11.95 -15.00 37.09
CA GLY A 419 11.67 -15.39 38.49
C GLY A 419 11.42 -14.22 39.44
N GLU A 420 11.36 -12.99 38.94
CA GLU A 420 11.00 -11.82 39.74
C GLU A 420 9.53 -11.88 40.19
N HIS A 421 8.62 -12.29 39.30
CA HIS A 421 7.24 -12.62 39.67
C HIS A 421 7.00 -14.12 39.60
N VAL A 422 6.22 -14.62 40.56
CA VAL A 422 5.84 -16.03 40.64
C VAL A 422 4.32 -16.16 40.75
N PHE A 423 3.80 -17.21 40.15
CA PHE A 423 2.46 -17.70 40.38
C PHE A 423 2.52 -18.82 41.41
N ARG A 424 1.82 -18.65 42.53
CA ARG A 424 1.84 -19.60 43.63
C ARG A 424 0.61 -20.50 43.59
N TRP A 425 0.81 -21.81 43.41
CA TRP A 425 -0.29 -22.77 43.47
C TRP A 425 -0.50 -23.27 44.91
N PRO A 426 -1.67 -23.00 45.52
CA PRO A 426 -1.95 -23.45 46.87
C PRO A 426 -2.02 -24.96 46.92
N SER A 427 -1.57 -25.50 48.04
CA SER A 427 -1.52 -26.93 48.25
C SER A 427 -2.93 -27.49 48.39
N MET A 428 -3.36 -28.38 47.48
CA MET A 428 -4.68 -29.02 47.59
C MET A 428 -4.81 -29.94 48.82
N ASN A 429 -3.69 -30.29 49.46
CA ASN A 429 -3.63 -31.05 50.71
C ASN A 429 -2.54 -30.43 51.60
N GLN A 430 -2.83 -30.11 52.87
CA GLN A 430 -1.89 -29.49 53.83
C GLN A 430 -0.49 -30.18 53.97
N THR A 431 -0.30 -31.36 53.36
CA THR A 431 0.94 -32.13 53.34
C THR A 431 1.85 -31.89 52.14
N THR A 432 1.37 -31.27 51.06
CA THR A 432 2.21 -30.92 49.88
C THR A 432 2.78 -29.50 50.02
N PRO A 433 4.05 -29.26 49.70
CA PRO A 433 4.60 -27.91 49.71
C PRO A 433 3.94 -27.05 48.62
N VAL A 434 3.72 -25.78 48.95
CA VAL A 434 3.31 -24.74 48.00
C VAL A 434 4.33 -24.69 46.86
N THR A 435 3.85 -24.69 45.62
CA THR A 435 4.71 -24.69 44.42
C THR A 435 4.66 -23.32 43.75
N ASP A 436 5.82 -22.68 43.61
CA ASP A 436 5.98 -21.40 42.95
C ASP A 436 6.40 -21.63 41.49
N PHE A 437 5.60 -21.09 40.56
CA PHE A 437 5.85 -21.14 39.12
C PHE A 437 6.35 -19.77 38.65
N PRO A 438 7.59 -19.64 38.15
CA PRO A 438 8.10 -18.35 37.69
C PRO A 438 7.33 -17.87 36.46
N LEU A 439 6.87 -16.62 36.49
CA LEU A 439 6.29 -15.96 35.34
C LEU A 439 7.39 -15.52 34.37
N HIS A 440 7.13 -15.62 33.08
CA HIS A 440 8.03 -15.12 32.04
C HIS A 440 7.62 -13.71 31.65
N ALA A 441 8.59 -12.79 31.59
CA ALA A 441 8.35 -11.41 31.15
C ALA A 441 8.66 -11.23 29.67
N ILE A 442 7.76 -10.55 28.96
CA ILE A 442 8.02 -9.94 27.64
C ILE A 442 7.77 -8.44 27.73
N GLY A 443 8.44 -7.65 26.89
CA GLY A 443 8.37 -6.20 26.96
C GLY A 443 8.03 -5.53 25.64
N VAL A 444 7.40 -4.35 25.73
CA VAL A 444 7.20 -3.44 24.61
C VAL A 444 7.39 -2.00 25.09
N GLN A 445 8.05 -1.19 24.25
CA GLN A 445 8.17 0.25 24.40
C GLN A 445 7.47 0.90 23.22
N CYS A 446 6.46 1.73 23.48
CA CYS A 446 5.79 2.54 22.48
C CYS A 446 6.14 4.01 22.68
N THR A 447 6.47 4.72 21.61
CA THR A 447 6.52 6.19 21.61
C THR A 447 5.35 6.71 20.81
N SER A 448 4.75 7.80 21.27
CA SER A 448 3.69 8.47 20.53
C SER A 448 3.65 9.97 20.83
N SER A 449 3.21 10.74 19.83
CA SER A 449 3.00 12.17 19.93
C SER A 449 1.84 12.60 19.02
N SER A 450 1.26 13.75 19.33
CA SER A 450 0.23 14.32 18.47
C SER A 450 0.07 15.82 18.67
N GLU A 451 -0.45 16.46 17.64
CA GLU A 451 -0.71 17.89 17.60
C GLU A 451 -1.94 18.17 16.73
N THR A 452 -2.79 19.11 17.13
CA THR A 452 -3.93 19.54 16.30
C THR A 452 -3.57 20.78 15.51
N GLY A 453 -4.15 20.91 14.32
CA GLY A 453 -3.93 22.09 13.49
C GLY A 453 -4.60 22.03 12.15
N ARG A 454 -4.32 23.05 11.34
CA ARG A 454 -4.74 23.12 9.94
C ARG A 454 -3.63 22.65 9.03
N ALA A 455 -4.00 21.94 7.98
CA ALA A 455 -3.11 21.62 6.88
C ALA A 455 -3.83 21.76 5.55
N ARG A 456 -3.06 22.04 4.50
CA ARG A 456 -3.53 22.02 3.12
C ARG A 456 -3.39 20.62 2.55
N LEU A 457 -4.52 20.00 2.24
CA LEU A 457 -4.65 18.64 1.74
C LEU A 457 -4.62 18.59 0.21
N ASP A 458 -3.95 17.57 -0.31
CA ASP A 458 -4.08 17.13 -1.70
C ASP A 458 -4.59 15.68 -1.72
N GLY A 459 -5.90 15.53 -1.95
CA GLY A 459 -6.57 14.24 -1.99
C GLY A 459 -6.18 13.36 -3.19
N ILE A 460 -5.46 13.90 -4.19
CA ILE A 460 -5.00 13.11 -5.34
C ILE A 460 -3.68 12.40 -5.01
N SER A 461 -2.74 13.13 -4.40
CA SER A 461 -1.43 12.60 -4.00
C SER A 461 -1.44 11.94 -2.63
N GLY A 462 -2.46 12.21 -1.79
CA GLY A 462 -2.44 11.78 -0.40
C GLY A 462 -1.43 12.54 0.45
N THR A 463 -1.21 13.81 0.12
CA THR A 463 -0.21 14.64 0.81
C THR A 463 -0.88 15.78 1.56
N PHE A 464 -0.22 16.24 2.62
CA PHE A 464 -0.54 17.50 3.27
C PHE A 464 0.67 18.45 3.23
N HIS A 465 0.39 19.75 3.29
CA HIS A 465 1.35 20.84 3.27
C HIS A 465 0.97 21.92 4.29
N ASP A 466 1.94 22.79 4.61
CA ASP A 466 1.71 24.02 5.39
C ASP A 466 0.99 23.78 6.73
N PHE A 467 1.34 22.71 7.45
CA PHE A 467 0.75 22.44 8.76
C PHE A 467 0.98 23.62 9.71
N ARG A 468 -0.11 24.09 10.33
CA ARG A 468 -0.11 25.16 11.33
C ARG A 468 -0.85 24.67 12.55
N ARG A 469 -0.16 24.68 13.69
CA ARG A 469 -0.76 24.38 14.98
C ARG A 469 -1.98 25.28 15.21
N GLU A 470 -3.10 24.64 15.55
CA GLU A 470 -4.32 25.31 15.99
C GLU A 470 -5.00 24.40 17.02
N ASN A 471 -5.09 24.90 18.26
CA ASN A 471 -5.69 24.16 19.36
C ASN A 471 -7.21 24.08 19.17
N ALA A 472 -7.82 22.99 19.62
CA ALA A 472 -9.27 22.85 19.66
C ALA A 472 -9.87 23.81 20.71
N TYR A 473 -11.04 24.38 20.41
CA TYR A 473 -11.69 25.30 21.34
C TYR A 473 -12.27 24.55 22.53
N LEU A 474 -12.17 25.16 23.70
CA LEU A 474 -12.87 24.70 24.90
C LEU A 474 -14.33 25.15 24.83
N ASP A 475 -15.24 24.31 25.33
CA ASP A 475 -16.61 24.73 25.56
C ASP A 475 -16.69 25.46 26.89
N GLU A 476 -16.60 26.79 26.85
CA GLU A 476 -16.66 27.67 28.04
C GLU A 476 -17.94 27.45 28.88
N ASN A 477 -19.01 26.90 28.28
CA ASN A 477 -20.28 26.65 28.96
C ASN A 477 -20.35 25.28 29.65
N ASN A 478 -19.35 24.41 29.47
CA ASN A 478 -19.39 23.02 29.94
C ASN A 478 -18.16 22.67 30.79
N VAL A 479 -17.98 23.45 31.87
CA VAL A 479 -16.86 23.41 32.84
C VAL A 479 -16.67 22.05 33.55
N ALA A 480 -17.54 21.07 33.30
CA ALA A 480 -17.53 19.76 33.95
C ALA A 480 -16.83 18.65 33.17
N PHE A 481 -16.43 18.87 31.90
CA PHE A 481 -15.78 17.84 31.09
C PHE A 481 -14.27 18.08 30.97
N ILE A 482 -13.49 17.09 31.43
CA ILE A 482 -12.06 16.98 31.11
C ILE A 482 -11.96 16.88 29.58
N GLY A 483 -11.12 17.71 28.96
CA GLY A 483 -10.88 17.69 27.52
C GLY A 483 -10.37 16.33 27.03
N LEU A 484 -10.44 16.08 25.72
CA LEU A 484 -9.93 14.83 25.17
C LEU A 484 -8.42 14.69 25.47
N PRO A 485 -7.98 13.58 26.09
CA PRO A 485 -6.57 13.37 26.32
C PRO A 485 -5.83 13.34 24.98
N ARG A 486 -4.61 13.87 24.96
CA ARG A 486 -3.74 13.73 23.80
C ARG A 486 -3.56 12.27 23.45
N PHE A 487 -3.36 12.00 22.17
CA PHE A 487 -3.16 10.66 21.62
C PHE A 487 -2.23 9.77 22.45
N SER A 488 -1.10 10.33 22.90
CA SER A 488 -0.11 9.62 23.69
C SER A 488 -0.54 9.24 25.11
N LEU A 489 -1.47 9.99 25.69
CA LEU A 489 -2.07 9.70 26.99
C LEU A 489 -3.39 8.94 26.85
N ALA A 490 -4.04 9.02 25.69
CA ALA A 490 -5.29 8.34 25.40
C ALA A 490 -5.12 6.81 25.38
N VAL A 491 -4.02 6.30 24.83
CA VAL A 491 -3.72 4.86 24.83
C VAL A 491 -3.62 4.29 26.24
N PRO A 492 -2.75 4.79 27.14
CA PRO A 492 -2.74 4.31 28.52
C PRO A 492 -4.05 4.58 29.27
N ALA A 493 -4.74 5.70 29.01
CA ALA A 493 -6.05 5.99 29.64
C ALA A 493 -7.18 5.02 29.22
N MET A 494 -6.97 4.23 28.16
CA MET A 494 -7.92 3.21 27.69
C MET A 494 -7.98 2.00 28.63
N PHE A 495 -6.83 1.62 29.23
CA PHE A 495 -6.68 0.39 30.02
C PHE A 495 -6.05 0.59 31.41
N LEU A 496 -5.50 1.76 31.71
CA LEU A 496 -5.19 2.19 33.07
C LEU A 496 -6.40 2.92 33.67
N PRO A 497 -6.58 2.90 35.00
CA PRO A 497 -7.55 3.76 35.64
C PRO A 497 -7.23 5.24 35.41
N GLY A 498 -8.29 6.03 35.31
CA GLY A 498 -8.28 7.42 34.84
C GLY A 498 -9.66 7.76 34.29
N ILE A 499 -9.73 8.49 33.17
CA ILE A 499 -10.98 8.94 32.54
C ILE A 499 -11.99 7.78 32.33
N ARG A 500 -11.53 6.59 31.91
CA ARG A 500 -12.38 5.41 31.71
C ARG A 500 -12.77 4.72 33.03
N GLY A 501 -11.81 4.55 33.93
CA GLY A 501 -12.04 3.94 35.25
C GLY A 501 -13.02 4.74 36.13
N ASP A 502 -12.94 6.07 36.09
CA ASP A 502 -13.75 6.98 36.93
C ASP A 502 -15.23 7.02 36.51
N SER A 503 -15.52 6.76 35.24
CA SER A 503 -16.85 6.85 34.64
C SER A 503 -17.56 5.48 34.52
N ALA A 504 -16.81 4.38 34.29
CA ALA A 504 -17.35 3.03 34.15
C ALA A 504 -18.09 2.52 35.41
N PHE A 505 -17.86 3.14 36.57
CA PHE A 505 -18.46 2.76 37.85
C PHE A 505 -19.45 3.78 38.44
N GLY A 506 -19.93 4.75 37.64
CA GLY A 506 -21.11 5.55 38.01
C GLY A 506 -20.90 6.57 39.13
N SER A 507 -19.81 7.34 39.10
CA SER A 507 -19.68 8.58 39.90
C SER A 507 -20.58 9.74 39.39
N THR A 508 -21.55 9.44 38.53
CA THR A 508 -22.68 10.30 38.18
C THR A 508 -23.83 10.16 39.18
N SER A 509 -23.63 10.65 40.40
CA SER A 509 -24.77 11.09 41.20
C SER A 509 -24.44 12.31 42.06
N GLY A 510 -24.65 13.47 41.45
CA GLY A 510 -25.02 14.69 42.16
C GLY A 510 -23.89 15.47 42.81
N SER A 511 -23.74 16.71 42.36
CA SER A 511 -23.30 17.86 43.18
C SER A 511 -21.94 17.72 43.89
N GLY A 512 -20.93 18.35 43.30
CA GLY A 512 -19.80 18.91 44.04
C GLY A 512 -18.76 17.88 44.51
N GLY A 513 -17.78 17.64 43.65
CA GLY A 513 -16.43 17.28 44.05
C GLY A 513 -16.25 15.95 44.76
N ILE A 514 -16.31 14.83 44.04
CA ILE A 514 -15.72 13.57 44.49
C ILE A 514 -15.17 12.84 43.25
N TYR A 515 -13.97 13.21 42.81
CA TYR A 515 -13.08 12.25 42.14
C TYR A 515 -12.94 11.04 43.09
N PRO A 516 -12.99 9.78 42.64
CA PRO A 516 -12.69 8.65 43.51
C PRO A 516 -11.35 8.95 44.19
N LYS A 517 -11.35 9.02 45.53
CA LYS A 517 -10.18 9.45 46.29
C LYS A 517 -9.03 8.47 46.05
N LEU A 518 -8.10 8.81 45.17
CA LEU A 518 -6.81 8.15 44.92
C LEU A 518 -5.83 8.24 46.13
N ASN A 519 -6.34 8.48 47.35
CA ASN A 519 -5.56 8.90 48.51
C ASN A 519 -5.43 7.85 49.62
N GLU A 520 -5.89 6.62 49.41
CA GLU A 520 -5.68 5.56 50.38
C GLU A 520 -4.36 4.84 50.06
N THR A 521 -3.35 5.09 50.89
CA THR A 521 -2.16 4.23 50.98
C THR A 521 -2.65 2.85 51.37
N TRP A 522 -2.64 1.92 50.42
CA TRP A 522 -3.08 0.55 50.64
C TRP A 522 -1.87 -0.32 50.93
N LEU A 523 -1.93 -0.99 52.08
CA LEU A 523 -1.03 -2.08 52.45
C LEU A 523 -1.91 -3.23 52.92
N PRO A 524 -1.65 -4.47 52.48
CA PRO A 524 -2.32 -5.63 53.06
C PRO A 524 -1.96 -5.73 54.55
N ASP A 525 -2.96 -5.99 55.40
CA ASP A 525 -2.82 -6.32 56.84
C ASP A 525 -1.81 -7.47 56.99
N PRO A 526 -1.01 -7.58 58.08
CA PRO A 526 0.28 -8.26 58.09
C PRO A 526 0.14 -9.75 57.76
N ASN A 527 0.17 -10.02 56.47
CA ASN A 527 0.18 -11.34 55.89
C ASN A 527 1.67 -11.70 55.73
N PRO A 528 2.13 -12.90 56.17
CA PRO A 528 3.53 -13.33 56.12
C PRO A 528 4.22 -13.22 54.74
N TYR A 529 3.46 -12.94 53.68
CA TYR A 529 3.96 -12.88 52.31
C TYR A 529 4.44 -11.49 51.86
N TYR A 530 4.19 -10.42 52.64
CA TYR A 530 4.65 -9.06 52.33
C TYR A 530 5.76 -8.64 53.29
N ASN A 531 7.00 -9.07 52.98
CA ASN A 531 8.19 -8.70 53.76
C ASN A 531 8.66 -7.28 53.42
N VAL A 532 7.89 -6.27 53.83
CA VAL A 532 8.20 -4.87 53.52
C VAL A 532 8.16 -4.01 54.77
N GLU A 533 9.33 -3.56 55.21
CA GLU A 533 9.42 -2.27 55.90
C GLU A 533 9.38 -1.17 54.84
N LEU A 534 8.40 -0.26 54.95
CA LEU A 534 8.33 0.90 54.07
C LEU A 534 9.58 1.76 54.27
N THR A 535 10.31 2.02 53.20
CA THR A 535 11.24 3.14 53.18
C THR A 535 10.44 4.44 53.03
N ASP A 536 10.90 5.54 53.62
CA ASP A 536 10.21 6.85 53.62
C ASP A 536 9.96 7.45 52.20
N THR A 537 10.38 6.75 51.13
CA THR A 537 10.42 7.24 49.75
C THR A 537 9.47 6.55 48.77
N VAL A 538 8.85 5.41 49.11
CA VAL A 538 7.94 4.67 48.21
C VAL A 538 6.52 4.65 48.76
N TYR A 539 5.61 5.38 48.09
CA TYR A 539 4.20 5.45 48.45
C TYR A 539 3.36 4.64 47.45
N TRP A 540 2.69 3.60 47.95
CA TRP A 540 1.72 2.82 47.18
C TRP A 540 0.34 3.44 47.26
N MET A 541 -0.36 3.46 46.13
CA MET A 541 -1.73 3.99 46.03
C MET A 541 -2.63 2.97 45.34
N GLN A 542 -3.82 2.74 45.91
CA GLN A 542 -4.81 1.80 45.36
C GLN A 542 -5.84 2.51 44.51
N ASN A 543 -6.20 1.90 43.39
CA ASN A 543 -7.45 2.21 42.69
C ASN A 543 -8.34 0.96 42.60
N ARG A 544 -9.58 1.06 43.08
CA ARG A 544 -10.55 -0.05 43.07
C ARG A 544 -11.28 -0.21 41.72
N THR A 545 -11.13 0.73 40.79
CA THR A 545 -11.82 0.73 39.49
C THR A 545 -10.82 0.55 38.34
N SER A 546 -10.35 -0.67 38.13
CA SER A 546 -9.50 -1.02 36.97
C SER A 546 -10.37 -1.58 35.83
N PRO A 547 -10.23 -1.09 34.58
CA PRO A 547 -10.93 -1.67 33.45
C PRO A 547 -10.35 -3.06 33.08
N ASP A 548 -11.16 -3.89 32.41
CA ASP A 548 -10.71 -5.14 31.80
C ASP A 548 -9.70 -4.86 30.68
N TRP A 549 -8.41 -4.98 30.99
CA TRP A 549 -7.27 -4.77 30.09
C TRP A 549 -6.78 -6.07 29.45
N MET A 550 -6.92 -7.19 30.16
CA MET A 550 -6.31 -8.48 29.78
C MET A 550 -7.00 -9.08 28.56
N ARG A 551 -8.34 -9.12 28.56
CA ARG A 551 -9.09 -9.74 27.46
C ARG A 551 -8.90 -8.98 26.14
N PRO A 552 -9.02 -7.63 26.08
CA PRO A 552 -8.71 -6.89 24.86
C PRO A 552 -7.28 -7.09 24.35
N LEU A 553 -6.29 -7.14 25.25
CA LEU A 553 -4.89 -7.39 24.88
C LEU A 553 -4.71 -8.77 24.25
N ILE A 554 -5.25 -9.83 24.86
CA ILE A 554 -5.14 -11.20 24.34
C ILE A 554 -5.85 -11.34 23.00
N GLN A 555 -7.05 -10.76 22.87
CA GLN A 555 -7.81 -10.79 21.63
C GLN A 555 -7.05 -10.07 20.52
N SER A 556 -6.59 -8.85 20.76
CA SER A 556 -5.81 -8.07 19.80
C SER A 556 -4.47 -8.70 19.44
N ALA A 557 -3.85 -9.46 20.35
CA ALA A 557 -2.65 -10.24 20.08
C ALA A 557 -2.91 -11.43 19.13
N GLY A 558 -4.17 -11.76 18.85
CA GLY A 558 -4.56 -12.86 17.98
C GLY A 558 -4.26 -14.24 18.58
N LEU A 559 -4.22 -14.34 19.92
CA LEU A 559 -3.87 -15.58 20.58
C LEU A 559 -4.97 -16.65 20.34
N PRO A 560 -4.63 -17.82 19.80
CA PRO A 560 -5.61 -18.86 19.55
C PRO A 560 -6.17 -19.39 20.88
N SER A 561 -7.48 -19.55 20.93
CA SER A 561 -8.20 -20.10 22.08
C SER A 561 -9.17 -21.19 21.67
N ASN A 562 -9.31 -22.20 22.52
CA ASN A 562 -10.30 -23.26 22.38
C ASN A 562 -11.33 -23.12 23.51
N MET A 563 -12.61 -23.01 23.13
CA MET A 563 -13.72 -23.09 24.08
C MET A 563 -14.10 -24.56 24.28
N THR A 564 -13.88 -25.09 25.48
CA THR A 564 -14.31 -26.46 25.81
C THR A 564 -15.79 -26.47 26.14
N GLY A 565 -16.64 -26.62 25.12
CA GLY A 565 -18.08 -26.79 25.31
C GLY A 565 -18.42 -28.22 25.71
N LYS A 566 -18.71 -28.44 27.00
CA LYS A 566 -19.65 -29.45 27.54
C LYS A 566 -19.66 -29.38 29.07
N ASP A 567 -20.70 -28.73 29.58
CA ASP A 567 -21.17 -28.74 30.97
C ASP A 567 -20.24 -28.10 32.03
N GLU A 568 -20.69 -26.91 32.49
CA GLU A 568 -20.22 -26.08 33.63
C GLU A 568 -18.95 -25.22 33.41
N SER A 569 -19.20 -23.90 33.24
CA SER A 569 -18.29 -22.76 33.06
C SER A 569 -17.63 -22.59 31.68
N ASP A 570 -17.76 -21.39 31.10
CA ASP A 570 -17.11 -20.97 29.85
C ASP A 570 -15.57 -20.92 30.06
N TYR A 571 -14.93 -22.09 30.09
CA TYR A 571 -13.48 -22.19 30.26
C TYR A 571 -12.75 -21.95 28.93
N ILE A 572 -11.86 -20.96 28.91
CA ILE A 572 -11.04 -20.61 27.75
C ILE A 572 -9.65 -21.21 27.91
N GLN A 573 -9.30 -22.13 27.00
CA GLN A 573 -7.98 -22.75 26.98
C GLN A 573 -7.10 -22.13 25.90
N TYR A 574 -5.94 -21.61 26.32
CA TYR A 574 -4.86 -21.10 25.48
C TYR A 574 -3.74 -22.13 25.39
N ASP A 575 -3.18 -22.33 24.19
CA ASP A 575 -2.15 -23.33 23.96
C ASP A 575 -0.74 -22.84 24.36
N ARG A 576 -0.54 -21.52 24.42
CA ARG A 576 0.75 -20.88 24.69
C ARG A 576 0.58 -19.43 25.18
N PRO A 577 1.62 -18.85 25.80
CA PRO A 577 1.66 -17.42 26.09
C PRO A 577 1.80 -16.53 24.84
N ILE A 578 1.63 -15.21 25.03
CA ILE A 578 1.85 -14.17 24.02
C ILE A 578 3.35 -14.06 23.70
N THR A 579 3.71 -13.83 22.45
CA THR A 579 5.10 -13.55 22.03
C THR A 579 5.39 -12.04 21.99
N PRO A 580 6.67 -11.61 22.04
CA PRO A 580 7.01 -10.18 21.97
C PRO A 580 6.44 -9.45 20.73
N SER A 581 6.42 -10.11 19.56
CA SER A 581 5.86 -9.55 18.34
C SER A 581 4.32 -9.43 18.39
N GLU A 582 3.64 -10.36 19.06
CA GLU A 582 2.19 -10.29 19.25
C GLU A 582 1.82 -9.19 20.26
N LEU A 583 2.61 -9.00 21.31
CA LEU A 583 2.46 -7.88 22.24
C LEU A 583 2.70 -6.54 21.54
N GLN A 584 3.76 -6.43 20.73
CA GLN A 584 4.00 -5.26 19.88
C GLN A 584 2.79 -4.98 18.99
N HIS A 585 2.31 -5.99 18.27
CA HIS A 585 1.15 -5.85 17.37
C HIS A 585 -0.10 -5.39 18.13
N ALA A 586 -0.42 -6.01 19.28
CA ALA A 586 -1.58 -5.65 20.07
C ALA A 586 -1.52 -4.19 20.56
N MET A 587 -0.34 -3.72 20.97
CA MET A 587 -0.15 -2.34 21.39
C MET A 587 -0.15 -1.35 20.20
N GLU A 588 0.34 -1.74 19.03
CA GLU A 588 0.19 -0.94 17.81
C GLU A 588 -1.28 -0.80 17.42
N GLU A 589 -2.07 -1.87 17.47
CA GLU A 589 -3.51 -1.82 17.20
C GLU A 589 -4.25 -0.94 18.20
N ALA A 590 -3.87 -0.96 19.48
CA ALA A 590 -4.40 -0.02 20.47
C ALA A 590 -4.17 1.45 20.05
N HIS A 591 -2.95 1.79 19.60
CA HIS A 591 -2.65 3.13 19.08
C HIS A 591 -3.49 3.46 17.85
N LYS A 592 -3.62 2.54 16.89
CA LYS A 592 -4.39 2.78 15.67
C LYS A 592 -5.88 3.02 15.98
N LEU A 593 -6.46 2.21 16.86
CA LEU A 593 -7.87 2.31 17.24
C LEU A 593 -8.17 3.58 18.04
N VAL A 594 -7.25 3.99 18.93
CA VAL A 594 -7.35 5.28 19.62
C VAL A 594 -7.25 6.44 18.62
N ALA A 595 -6.36 6.39 17.64
CA ALA A 595 -6.26 7.44 16.61
C ALA A 595 -7.56 7.57 15.78
N VAL A 596 -8.13 6.44 15.34
CA VAL A 596 -9.41 6.41 14.62
C VAL A 596 -10.54 6.91 15.51
N SER A 597 -10.61 6.49 16.77
CA SER A 597 -11.67 6.90 17.69
C SER A 597 -11.58 8.40 18.01
N LEU A 598 -10.36 8.91 18.26
CA LEU A 598 -10.12 10.33 18.46
C LEU A 598 -10.60 11.18 17.28
N MET A 599 -10.43 10.73 16.04
CA MET A 599 -10.86 11.51 14.87
C MET A 599 -12.25 11.18 14.32
N TYR A 600 -12.82 10.02 14.59
CA TYR A 600 -14.01 9.57 13.87
C TYR A 600 -15.09 8.95 14.76
N ASP A 601 -14.85 8.73 16.05
CA ASP A 601 -15.92 8.29 16.95
C ASP A 601 -16.88 9.45 17.31
N GLN A 602 -18.18 9.14 17.35
CA GLN A 602 -19.29 10.11 17.32
C GLN A 602 -20.37 9.86 18.38
N HIS A 603 -20.03 9.31 19.54
CA HIS A 603 -20.99 8.85 20.55
C HIS A 603 -22.10 9.85 20.96
N LEU A 604 -21.92 11.17 20.80
CA LEU A 604 -22.92 12.20 21.15
C LEU A 604 -23.69 12.82 19.96
N ALA A 605 -23.43 12.41 18.72
CA ALA A 605 -24.25 12.79 17.57
C ALA A 605 -24.10 11.74 16.45
N PRO A 606 -25.08 10.86 16.22
CA PRO A 606 -25.01 9.94 15.10
C PRO A 606 -25.01 10.74 13.79
N GLY A 607 -23.91 10.66 13.04
CA GLY A 607 -23.96 10.57 11.59
C GLY A 607 -24.64 11.72 10.85
N LYS A 608 -24.32 12.97 11.17
CA LYS A 608 -24.49 14.04 10.17
C LYS A 608 -23.13 14.50 9.70
N ALA A 609 -22.76 13.98 8.53
CA ALA A 609 -21.81 14.68 7.70
C ALA A 609 -22.21 16.16 7.65
N TRP A 610 -21.21 17.03 7.75
CA TRP A 610 -21.41 18.46 7.74
C TRP A 610 -20.71 19.06 6.53
N ALA A 611 -21.27 20.14 6.01
CA ALA A 611 -20.70 20.81 4.84
C ALA A 611 -19.46 21.60 5.24
N HIS A 612 -18.29 21.21 4.73
CA HIS A 612 -17.04 21.93 4.93
C HIS A 612 -16.85 22.99 3.83
N PRO A 613 -16.83 24.28 4.16
CA PRO A 613 -16.84 25.35 3.15
C PRO A 613 -15.56 25.38 2.30
N ASP A 614 -14.40 25.04 2.87
CA ASP A 614 -13.10 25.17 2.18
C ASP A 614 -12.61 23.89 1.49
N LEU A 615 -13.33 22.77 1.64
CA LEU A 615 -12.93 21.49 1.07
C LEU A 615 -13.70 21.21 -0.23
N VAL A 616 -12.94 20.69 -1.19
CA VAL A 616 -13.44 20.27 -2.50
C VAL A 616 -13.25 18.76 -2.61
N ALA A 617 -14.34 18.03 -2.83
CA ALA A 617 -14.26 16.61 -3.14
C ALA A 617 -13.66 16.43 -4.53
N THR A 618 -12.77 15.45 -4.68
CA THR A 618 -12.30 15.02 -6.00
C THR A 618 -13.41 14.34 -6.79
N GLU A 619 -13.28 14.35 -8.11
CA GLU A 619 -14.21 13.67 -9.02
C GLU A 619 -13.61 12.35 -9.50
N PRO A 620 -14.40 11.26 -9.60
CA PRO A 620 -13.95 10.00 -10.17
C PRO A 620 -13.39 10.19 -11.59
N TRP A 621 -12.32 9.49 -11.87
CA TRP A 621 -11.56 9.64 -13.11
C TRP A 621 -10.84 8.34 -13.50
N THR A 622 -10.43 8.26 -14.76
CA THR A 622 -9.67 7.12 -15.28
C THR A 622 -8.28 7.58 -15.68
N GLN A 623 -7.28 7.02 -15.02
CA GLN A 623 -5.88 7.28 -15.27
C GLN A 623 -5.28 6.21 -16.18
N LEU A 624 -4.38 6.62 -17.06
CA LEU A 624 -3.53 5.71 -17.82
C LEU A 624 -2.30 5.36 -16.96
N VAL A 625 -2.03 4.07 -16.79
CA VAL A 625 -0.86 3.55 -16.07
C VAL A 625 -0.10 2.55 -16.91
N ALA A 626 1.15 2.30 -16.55
CA ALA A 626 1.88 1.17 -17.12
C ALA A 626 1.18 -0.13 -16.70
N ALA A 627 0.92 -1.03 -17.65
CA ALA A 627 0.30 -2.30 -17.33
C ALA A 627 1.23 -3.13 -16.43
N GLU A 628 0.72 -3.64 -15.31
CA GLU A 628 1.49 -4.46 -14.38
C GLU A 628 2.00 -5.74 -15.07
N ASN A 629 3.26 -6.11 -14.81
CA ASN A 629 3.92 -7.30 -15.37
C ASN A 629 3.91 -7.38 -16.91
N SER A 630 3.93 -6.23 -17.59
CA SER A 630 3.85 -6.14 -19.04
C SER A 630 5.16 -5.68 -19.69
N VAL A 631 5.12 -5.37 -20.99
CA VAL A 631 6.28 -4.90 -21.75
C VAL A 631 6.74 -3.53 -21.20
N PRO A 632 8.04 -3.33 -20.91
CA PRO A 632 8.53 -2.05 -20.41
C PRO A 632 8.25 -0.90 -21.42
N PRO A 633 7.59 0.21 -21.00
CA PRO A 633 7.31 1.34 -21.89
C PRO A 633 8.56 1.95 -22.53
N LEU A 634 9.68 1.95 -21.81
CA LEU A 634 10.97 2.44 -22.29
C LEU A 634 11.50 1.64 -23.49
N LEU A 635 11.28 0.32 -23.50
CA LEU A 635 11.70 -0.54 -24.62
C LEU A 635 10.95 -0.14 -25.90
N VAL A 636 9.64 0.06 -25.80
CA VAL A 636 8.79 0.47 -26.92
C VAL A 636 9.17 1.86 -27.42
N LEU A 637 9.48 2.80 -26.53
CA LEU A 637 9.99 4.12 -26.89
C LEU A 637 11.27 4.02 -27.74
N VAL A 638 12.25 3.24 -27.28
CA VAL A 638 13.53 3.07 -27.98
C VAL A 638 13.31 2.45 -29.37
N MET A 639 12.44 1.43 -29.48
CA MET A 639 12.10 0.83 -30.76
C MET A 639 11.44 1.82 -31.74
N LEU A 640 10.48 2.63 -31.27
CA LEU A 640 9.81 3.65 -32.08
C LEU A 640 10.77 4.76 -32.54
N VAL A 641 11.72 5.17 -31.69
CA VAL A 641 12.74 6.15 -32.07
C VAL A 641 13.65 5.60 -33.16
N MET A 642 14.18 4.38 -33.00
CA MET A 642 15.03 3.74 -34.01
C MET A 642 14.28 3.54 -35.34
N TRP A 643 13.02 3.11 -35.27
CA TRP A 643 12.16 2.98 -36.44
C TRP A 643 11.96 4.32 -37.16
N ALA A 644 11.61 5.38 -36.43
CA ALA A 644 11.37 6.68 -37.02
C ALA A 644 12.61 7.29 -37.67
N VAL A 645 13.77 7.21 -36.99
CA VAL A 645 15.05 7.68 -37.54
C VAL A 645 15.38 6.93 -38.82
N GLY A 646 15.26 5.60 -38.84
CA GLY A 646 15.56 4.81 -40.03
C GLY A 646 14.60 5.08 -41.20
N CYS A 647 13.30 5.27 -40.93
CA CYS A 647 12.33 5.66 -41.95
C CYS A 647 12.61 7.06 -42.52
N VAL A 648 12.99 8.03 -41.69
CA VAL A 648 13.35 9.38 -42.16
C VAL A 648 14.61 9.35 -43.01
N VAL A 649 15.67 8.67 -42.55
CA VAL A 649 16.94 8.56 -43.28
C VAL A 649 16.72 7.92 -44.66
N LEU A 650 16.06 6.76 -44.70
CA LEU A 650 15.81 6.09 -45.98
C LEU A 650 14.78 6.84 -46.84
N GLY A 651 13.79 7.48 -46.24
CA GLY A 651 12.79 8.32 -46.91
C GLY A 651 13.42 9.51 -47.62
N LEU A 652 14.33 10.23 -46.97
CA LEU A 652 15.07 11.34 -47.56
C LEU A 652 16.03 10.86 -48.66
N MET A 653 16.75 9.75 -48.45
CA MET A 653 17.71 9.22 -49.41
C MET A 653 17.06 8.64 -50.68
N TYR A 654 15.97 7.88 -50.53
CA TYR A 654 15.40 7.05 -51.59
C TYR A 654 13.94 7.38 -51.93
N GLY A 655 13.17 7.92 -50.98
CA GLY A 655 11.74 8.19 -51.16
C GLY A 655 11.45 9.19 -52.28
N PHE A 656 12.26 10.23 -52.47
CA PHE A 656 12.03 11.28 -53.48
C PHE A 656 12.59 10.95 -54.89
N LYS A 657 13.14 9.75 -55.08
CA LYS A 657 13.69 9.32 -56.38
C LYS A 657 12.55 9.09 -57.39
N LYS A 658 12.81 9.39 -58.68
CA LYS A 658 11.88 9.09 -59.78
C LYS A 658 11.78 7.57 -59.96
N ARG A 659 10.57 7.01 -59.95
CA ARG A 659 10.32 5.57 -60.08
C ARG A 659 9.16 5.25 -61.03
N TRP A 660 9.08 4.00 -61.49
CA TRP A 660 8.04 3.57 -62.45
C TRP A 660 6.66 3.43 -61.81
N ASP A 661 6.59 3.08 -60.53
CA ASP A 661 5.33 2.88 -59.81
C ASP A 661 5.47 3.28 -58.33
N ALA A 662 4.36 3.42 -57.62
CA ALA A 662 4.31 3.90 -56.24
C ALA A 662 4.94 2.92 -55.24
N TYR A 663 5.02 1.64 -55.59
CA TYR A 663 5.66 0.52 -54.88
C TYR A 663 6.26 -0.45 -55.91
N PHE A 664 6.98 -1.48 -55.47
CA PHE A 664 7.48 -2.52 -56.35
C PHE A 664 6.34 -3.45 -56.81
N SER A 665 5.63 -3.04 -57.86
CA SER A 665 4.54 -3.79 -58.52
C SER A 665 5.06 -4.74 -59.61
N VAL A 666 4.23 -5.66 -60.10
CA VAL A 666 4.53 -6.55 -61.24
C VAL A 666 5.01 -5.77 -62.46
N ARG A 667 4.42 -4.59 -62.71
CA ARG A 667 4.85 -3.69 -63.79
C ARG A 667 6.25 -3.16 -63.54
N SER A 668 6.56 -2.71 -62.33
CA SER A 668 7.90 -2.22 -62.00
C SER A 668 8.96 -3.32 -61.97
N LEU A 669 8.57 -4.55 -61.61
CA LEU A 669 9.38 -5.76 -61.64
C LEU A 669 9.81 -6.10 -63.07
N TYR A 670 8.87 -6.12 -64.02
CA TYR A 670 9.16 -6.38 -65.43
C TYR A 670 10.23 -5.43 -65.99
N TRP A 671 10.08 -4.12 -65.73
CA TRP A 671 11.06 -3.13 -66.19
C TRP A 671 12.38 -3.19 -65.41
N TYR A 672 12.36 -3.60 -64.13
CA TYR A 672 13.58 -3.82 -63.36
C TYR A 672 14.40 -4.98 -63.93
N CYS A 673 13.76 -6.12 -64.22
CA CYS A 673 14.38 -7.30 -64.82
C CYS A 673 15.03 -6.98 -66.18
N ILE A 674 14.32 -6.28 -67.07
CA ILE A 674 14.81 -5.96 -68.41
C ILE A 674 15.87 -4.85 -68.40
N MET A 675 15.65 -3.75 -67.68
CA MET A 675 16.46 -2.54 -67.83
C MET A 675 17.61 -2.44 -66.82
N ILE A 676 17.55 -3.16 -65.70
CA ILE A 676 18.53 -3.01 -64.60
C ILE A 676 19.25 -4.32 -64.33
N ALA A 677 18.53 -5.44 -64.20
CA ALA A 677 19.11 -6.71 -63.79
C ALA A 677 19.51 -7.64 -64.94
N ASN A 678 19.07 -7.36 -66.18
CA ASN A 678 19.24 -8.22 -67.36
C ASN A 678 18.83 -9.69 -67.09
N LEU A 679 17.70 -9.85 -66.37
CA LEU A 679 17.11 -11.14 -66.02
C LEU A 679 15.86 -11.41 -66.87
N ASP A 680 15.55 -12.69 -67.14
CA ASP A 680 14.29 -13.07 -67.76
C ASP A 680 13.12 -12.81 -66.78
N PRO A 681 12.19 -11.88 -67.10
CA PRO A 681 11.03 -11.61 -66.25
C PRO A 681 10.16 -12.85 -66.03
N ALA A 682 10.09 -13.77 -66.99
CA ALA A 682 9.27 -14.97 -66.90
C ALA A 682 9.78 -15.94 -65.82
N GLU A 683 11.10 -16.04 -65.66
CA GLU A 683 11.75 -16.88 -64.64
C GLU A 683 11.49 -16.33 -63.23
N VAL A 684 11.66 -15.02 -63.03
CA VAL A 684 11.38 -14.33 -61.74
C VAL A 684 9.88 -14.34 -61.39
N MET A 685 8.99 -14.39 -62.39
CA MET A 685 7.56 -14.48 -62.15
C MET A 685 7.12 -15.90 -61.73
N ARG A 686 7.83 -16.95 -62.15
CA ARG A 686 7.55 -18.36 -61.79
C ARG A 686 8.15 -18.77 -60.45
N SER A 687 9.26 -18.17 -60.04
CA SER A 687 9.82 -18.28 -58.69
C SER A 687 8.97 -17.53 -57.67
#